data_AF-A0A8H3A1H5-F1
#
_entry.id   AF-A0A8H3A1H5-F1
#
_cell.length_a   1.000
_cell.length_b   1.000
_cell.length_c   1.000
_cell.angle_alpha   90.00
_cell.angle_beta   90.00
_cell.angle_gamma   90.00
#
_symmetry.space_group_name_H-M   'P 1'
#
loop_
_entity.id
_entity.type
_entity.pdbx_description
1 polymer ?
#
loop_
_entity_poly.entity_id
_entity_poly.type
_entity_poly.pdbx_seq_one_letter_code
_entity_poly.pdbx_strand_id
1 'polypeptide(L)'
;MSIDSTRKPFHGPWEGDTKIVVGIDIGTTQSGVAFAFLQNGASQVIHRVTRWPGQEAHNQQGKIPTLVWYDTNRRAVSFGAEAQLHTTEEQAEDNDWMLARYFKLHLHPSDMQARHELKLDPLPQGVSLRQIYSDFLGYLLKHTKSYFEDRILDGKNIWERYSPEVVIAHPNGWGIREQAFLRSAAVAAGFATAEEALSKIRVLRPGMNFAVCDAGGSTVDTTIYGITSCRPVLKLEEKRASACVQAGAIFVDFEAEKYLRRTLSGAGLSSEDVVEYSKAGVKDFENFAKRAFRDETTEQSVGVAHTRFNNSAIRARRGRMTISGSTIKGFFDVCVNEIIESVDQQLAGLSVPYILLVGGFGDSGYVRNEFKKRYEPRGSKVTLTNDSTESYRHLYATAHPDLELYTFDLLAYSGDDKPEWALSPSGAMLPKFQNACTVRANLRNLQGALKSDIGSHGSRYWTLNYDVCIRFGGTELEGYMEWEEAVSVSGWQEAHNQQGKIPTLVWYDTSKKAVSFGAEAQLYTTEEQAEDNGWILAKYFKLHLHPSDMQTKHELKLDPLPPGVSLRQIYSDFLGYLLEHTRSYFEDRILDGKAIWERHSPTMEVVIAHPNGWGIREQAFLRSAAVAAGFSTSEEARSKVRFVTEAEASVHFCIHHTNLGNALHPGMNFAVCDAGGSTVDTTIYGITSARPILKLKEERASACVQAGAIFVDFEIEKFLHKTLASVGLSSDDIKDYTKAGVKDFESFAKRAFKDEATEQSVAVAHTRFNNASIRARRGRMTLSGSTIKDFFDVCVNEITASVDQQIDELHVPYILLVGGFGDSLYIKEQFKKRYEARGSQITLTNDSTSKAVADGAVIWNILSSVHSRAPRYSFGAAIAVPFLPGIHQMRIPYTSARGQQMVFGAWSQIVQKGIALDSEVVCRRPYAQLYTSATPDLELYTVDLLAYSGEDVPGWAYDPNRNFHSGFQDACTIRANLKGLEGALVSDVGRNGTRYWTLRFNVCIRFGGTELESYLEWEENGVKHTGPVSLVPQDVDL
;
A
#
# COMPACT_ATOMS: atom_id res chain seq x y z
N MET A 1 47.74 4.01 -15.23
CA MET A 1 46.95 4.31 -14.00
C MET A 1 46.03 3.14 -13.74
N SER A 2 45.78 2.79 -12.48
CA SER A 2 45.05 1.57 -12.12
C SER A 2 43.58 1.64 -12.55
N ILE A 3 43.08 0.57 -13.18
CA ILE A 3 41.66 0.42 -13.50
C ILE A 3 41.05 -0.48 -12.43
N ASP A 4 40.60 0.12 -11.33
CA ASP A 4 39.71 -0.56 -10.39
C ASP A 4 38.30 -0.01 -10.56
N SER A 5 37.41 -0.83 -11.11
CA SER A 5 35.99 -0.51 -11.27
C SER A 5 35.13 -1.70 -10.86
N THR A 6 35.37 -2.18 -9.64
CA THR A 6 34.52 -3.15 -8.97
C THR A 6 33.18 -2.47 -8.59
N ARG A 7 32.11 -2.69 -9.37
CA ARG A 7 30.76 -2.19 -9.00
C ARG A 7 30.29 -2.91 -7.73
N LYS A 8 29.95 -2.15 -6.69
CA LYS A 8 29.59 -2.63 -5.35
C LYS A 8 28.15 -3.15 -5.26
N PRO A 9 27.77 -3.92 -4.22
CA PRO A 9 26.39 -4.36 -4.00
C PRO A 9 25.41 -3.20 -3.78
N PHE A 10 24.12 -3.43 -4.10
CA PHE A 10 23.03 -2.47 -3.87
C PHE A 10 22.53 -2.51 -2.42
N HIS A 11 23.44 -2.53 -1.44
CA HIS A 11 23.13 -2.54 -0.01
C HIS A 11 24.14 -1.64 0.71
N GLY A 12 23.67 -0.86 1.69
CA GLY A 12 24.47 0.13 2.40
C GLY A 12 24.67 1.46 1.63
N PRO A 13 25.42 2.41 2.22
CA PRO A 13 25.64 3.74 1.66
C PRO A 13 26.47 3.69 0.38
N TRP A 14 26.16 4.59 -0.56
CA TRP A 14 26.93 4.74 -1.80
C TRP A 14 28.29 5.38 -1.53
N GLU A 15 29.37 4.68 -1.81
CA GLU A 15 30.74 5.16 -1.59
C GLU A 15 31.42 5.73 -2.85
N GLY A 16 30.72 5.76 -3.98
CA GLY A 16 31.26 6.28 -5.25
C GLY A 16 31.01 7.78 -5.46
N ASP A 17 31.41 8.29 -6.62
CA ASP A 17 31.09 9.66 -7.03
C ASP A 17 29.58 9.88 -7.10
N THR A 18 29.13 11.09 -6.74
CA THR A 18 27.70 11.43 -6.76
C THR A 18 27.20 11.54 -8.20
N LYS A 19 26.14 10.81 -8.55
CA LYS A 19 25.61 10.79 -9.92
C LYS A 19 24.13 10.38 -10.02
N ILE A 20 23.55 10.59 -11.20
CA ILE A 20 22.21 10.15 -11.58
C ILE A 20 22.34 9.00 -12.57
N VAL A 21 21.58 7.92 -12.39
CA VAL A 21 21.47 6.80 -13.33
C VAL A 21 20.01 6.63 -13.73
N VAL A 22 19.72 6.46 -15.03
CA VAL A 22 18.37 6.28 -15.59
C VAL A 22 18.33 4.98 -16.40
N GLY A 23 17.42 4.06 -16.06
CA GLY A 23 17.14 2.83 -16.80
C GLY A 23 15.83 2.95 -17.58
N ILE A 24 15.83 2.59 -18.86
CA ILE A 24 14.70 2.67 -19.78
C ILE A 24 14.43 1.29 -20.40
N ASP A 25 13.19 0.82 -20.32
CA ASP A 25 12.67 -0.32 -21.08
C ASP A 25 11.67 0.19 -22.13
N ILE A 26 11.97 0.00 -23.41
CA ILE A 26 11.04 0.32 -24.51
C ILE A 26 10.32 -0.96 -24.91
N GLY A 27 9.17 -1.24 -24.31
CA GLY A 27 8.32 -2.38 -24.68
C GLY A 27 7.42 -2.08 -25.89
N THR A 28 6.83 -3.12 -26.47
CA THR A 28 6.10 -3.04 -27.76
C THR A 28 4.76 -2.32 -27.66
N THR A 29 4.07 -2.49 -26.53
CA THR A 29 2.79 -1.83 -26.22
C THR A 29 2.90 -0.82 -25.09
N GLN A 30 3.86 -1.03 -24.18
CA GLN A 30 4.08 -0.27 -22.94
C GLN A 30 5.59 -0.16 -22.68
N SER A 31 6.09 0.99 -22.26
CA SER A 31 7.49 1.29 -21.93
C SER A 31 7.62 1.76 -20.49
N GLY A 32 8.74 1.53 -19.82
CA GLY A 32 8.97 1.92 -18.42
C GLY A 32 10.29 2.65 -18.21
N VAL A 33 10.36 3.50 -17.18
CA VAL A 33 11.59 4.21 -16.78
C VAL A 33 11.78 4.12 -15.26
N ALA A 34 13.02 3.98 -14.82
CA ALA A 34 13.44 4.08 -13.43
C ALA A 34 14.73 4.92 -13.34
N PHE A 35 15.00 5.51 -12.17
CA PHE A 35 16.24 6.24 -11.91
C PHE A 35 16.74 6.02 -10.48
N ALA A 36 18.01 6.35 -10.24
CA ALA A 36 18.59 6.42 -8.91
C ALA A 36 19.46 7.68 -8.81
N PHE A 37 19.32 8.43 -7.71
CA PHE A 37 20.28 9.45 -7.32
C PHE A 37 21.25 8.83 -6.31
N LEU A 38 22.46 8.51 -6.77
CA LEU A 38 23.49 7.87 -5.98
C LEU A 38 24.35 8.95 -5.32
N GLN A 39 23.99 9.37 -4.11
CA GLN A 39 24.71 10.40 -3.34
C GLN A 39 25.76 9.77 -2.41
N ASN A 40 26.99 10.30 -2.43
CA ASN A 40 28.07 9.77 -1.59
C ASN A 40 27.70 9.82 -0.10
N GLY A 41 27.87 8.70 0.61
CA GLY A 41 27.51 8.52 2.01
C GLY A 41 26.01 8.27 2.29
N ALA A 42 25.14 8.32 1.29
CA ALA A 42 23.70 8.10 1.44
C ALA A 42 23.27 6.70 0.98
N SER A 43 22.18 6.18 1.56
CA SER A 43 21.59 4.90 1.14
C SER A 43 21.19 4.91 -0.33
N GLN A 44 21.43 3.80 -1.03
CA GLN A 44 21.08 3.63 -2.43
C GLN A 44 19.57 3.37 -2.59
N VAL A 45 18.86 4.20 -3.37
CA VAL A 45 17.41 4.06 -3.61
C VAL A 45 17.12 4.10 -5.11
N ILE A 46 16.23 3.21 -5.58
CA ILE A 46 15.71 3.19 -6.95
C ILE A 46 14.29 3.76 -6.94
N HIS A 47 14.03 4.71 -7.83
CA HIS A 47 12.75 5.35 -8.05
C HIS A 47 12.19 4.89 -9.39
N ARG A 48 10.94 4.43 -9.43
CA ARG A 48 10.24 4.13 -10.69
C ARG A 48 9.49 5.38 -11.14
N VAL A 49 9.51 5.70 -12.43
CA VAL A 49 8.73 6.82 -12.98
C VAL A 49 7.29 6.36 -13.16
N THR A 50 6.44 6.71 -12.19
CA THR A 50 5.06 6.22 -12.12
C THR A 50 4.00 7.23 -12.56
N ARG A 51 4.38 8.50 -12.81
CA ARG A 51 3.47 9.52 -13.36
C ARG A 51 3.94 9.96 -14.74
N TRP A 52 3.03 9.83 -15.71
CA TRP A 52 3.19 10.25 -17.08
C TRP A 52 2.00 11.14 -17.48
N PRO A 53 2.21 12.17 -18.32
CA PRO A 53 1.11 12.92 -18.93
C PRO A 53 0.03 12.02 -19.56
N GLY A 54 -1.23 12.38 -19.37
CA GLY A 54 -2.39 11.63 -19.87
C GLY A 54 -2.67 10.34 -19.10
N GLN A 55 -1.85 9.98 -18.11
CA GLN A 55 -1.99 8.78 -17.29
C GLN A 55 -2.41 9.09 -15.84
N GLU A 56 -2.83 10.33 -15.56
CA GLU A 56 -3.23 10.82 -14.23
C GLU A 56 -4.36 9.96 -13.62
N ALA A 57 -5.27 9.49 -14.48
CA ALA A 57 -6.36 8.59 -14.13
C ALA A 57 -5.88 7.19 -13.66
N HIS A 58 -4.88 6.63 -14.34
CA HIS A 58 -4.56 5.22 -14.33
C HIS A 58 -3.59 4.78 -13.23
N ASN A 59 -3.32 5.66 -12.24
CA ASN A 59 -2.62 5.39 -10.99
C ASN A 59 -1.45 4.38 -11.09
N GLN A 60 -0.34 4.83 -11.67
CA GLN A 60 1.00 4.36 -11.30
C GLN A 60 1.37 2.93 -11.71
N GLN A 61 1.04 2.53 -12.94
CA GLN A 61 1.52 1.26 -13.53
C GLN A 61 3.04 1.20 -13.77
N GLY A 62 3.79 2.30 -13.55
CA GLY A 62 5.22 2.41 -13.85
C GLY A 62 5.58 2.27 -15.33
N LYS A 63 4.55 2.23 -16.19
CA LYS A 63 4.63 1.97 -17.62
C LYS A 63 3.68 2.88 -18.37
N ILE A 64 4.11 3.38 -19.53
CA ILE A 64 3.38 4.28 -20.43
C ILE A 64 3.18 3.62 -21.80
N PRO A 65 2.04 3.80 -22.49
CA PRO A 65 1.84 3.27 -23.83
C PRO A 65 2.96 3.66 -24.82
N THR A 66 3.32 2.75 -25.72
CA THR A 66 4.35 2.99 -26.76
C THR A 66 3.69 3.55 -28.04
N LEU A 67 3.21 4.80 -27.96
CA LEU A 67 2.39 5.46 -28.98
C LEU A 67 2.84 6.92 -29.23
N VAL A 68 2.73 7.40 -30.47
CA VAL A 68 2.98 8.82 -30.85
C VAL A 68 2.07 9.25 -32.00
N TRP A 69 1.35 10.37 -31.87
CA TRP A 69 0.64 11.04 -32.98
C TRP A 69 1.52 12.08 -33.66
N TYR A 70 1.44 12.17 -34.98
CA TYR A 70 2.12 13.17 -35.81
C TYR A 70 1.13 14.06 -36.54
N ASP A 71 1.39 15.38 -36.56
CA ASP A 71 0.65 16.30 -37.42
C ASP A 71 1.05 16.16 -38.90
N THR A 72 0.28 16.81 -39.78
CA THR A 72 0.55 16.88 -41.23
C THR A 72 1.90 17.54 -41.59
N ASN A 73 2.51 18.27 -40.64
CA ASN A 73 3.86 18.84 -40.74
C ASN A 73 4.96 17.89 -40.22
N ARG A 74 4.61 16.64 -39.90
CA ARG A 74 5.53 15.58 -39.40
C ARG A 74 6.12 15.87 -38.02
N ARG A 75 5.46 16.68 -37.20
CA ARG A 75 5.84 16.93 -35.81
C ARG A 75 5.05 16.03 -34.89
N ALA A 76 5.70 15.41 -33.91
CA ALA A 76 5.02 14.68 -32.86
C ALA A 76 4.19 15.66 -32.00
N VAL A 77 2.90 15.36 -31.81
CA VAL A 77 1.92 16.26 -31.16
C VAL A 77 1.25 15.67 -29.92
N SER A 78 1.25 14.34 -29.77
CA SER A 78 0.76 13.67 -28.56
C SER A 78 1.43 12.31 -28.38
N PHE A 79 1.67 11.90 -27.14
CA PHE A 79 2.53 10.77 -26.79
C PHE A 79 1.87 9.86 -25.76
N GLY A 80 2.19 8.57 -25.81
CA GLY A 80 1.90 7.62 -24.73
C GLY A 80 0.45 7.57 -24.29
N ALA A 81 0.16 7.95 -23.05
CA ALA A 81 -1.21 7.95 -22.53
C ALA A 81 -2.03 9.16 -23.03
N GLU A 82 -1.41 10.33 -23.26
CA GLU A 82 -2.07 11.47 -23.93
C GLU A 82 -2.59 11.08 -25.31
N ALA A 83 -1.87 10.19 -26.01
CA ALA A 83 -2.24 9.68 -27.32
C ALA A 83 -3.50 8.78 -27.31
N GLN A 84 -3.98 8.37 -26.13
CA GLN A 84 -5.18 7.54 -25.94
C GLN A 84 -6.39 8.32 -25.37
N LEU A 85 -6.24 9.62 -25.09
CA LEU A 85 -7.34 10.45 -24.62
C LEU A 85 -8.36 10.69 -25.74
N HIS A 86 -9.67 10.62 -25.43
CA HIS A 86 -10.74 10.86 -26.42
C HIS A 86 -10.65 12.25 -27.07
N THR A 87 -10.22 13.27 -26.33
CA THR A 87 -9.98 14.62 -26.86
C THR A 87 -8.83 14.65 -27.86
N THR A 88 -7.80 13.83 -27.67
CA THR A 88 -6.72 13.63 -28.65
C THR A 88 -7.20 12.84 -29.85
N GLU A 89 -8.02 11.80 -29.67
CA GLU A 89 -8.64 11.04 -30.77
C GLU A 89 -9.53 11.98 -31.64
N GLU A 90 -10.34 12.85 -31.03
CA GLU A 90 -11.12 13.88 -31.75
C GLU A 90 -10.22 14.91 -32.47
N GLN A 91 -9.16 15.41 -31.82
CA GLN A 91 -8.21 16.32 -32.47
C GLN A 91 -7.47 15.65 -33.64
N ALA A 92 -7.15 14.36 -33.53
CA ALA A 92 -6.52 13.60 -34.59
C ALA A 92 -7.45 13.39 -35.79
N GLU A 93 -8.74 13.13 -35.55
CA GLU A 93 -9.79 13.09 -36.58
C GLU A 93 -9.94 14.47 -37.26
N ASP A 94 -10.05 15.55 -36.49
CA ASP A 94 -10.32 16.92 -37.00
C ASP A 94 -9.11 17.56 -37.72
N ASN A 95 -7.89 17.05 -37.54
CA ASN A 95 -6.64 17.65 -38.06
C ASN A 95 -5.77 16.68 -38.89
N ASP A 96 -6.32 15.53 -39.33
CA ASP A 96 -5.64 14.50 -40.14
C ASP A 96 -4.30 14.03 -39.54
N TRP A 97 -4.25 13.78 -38.22
CA TRP A 97 -3.03 13.27 -37.58
C TRP A 97 -2.79 11.79 -37.88
N MET A 98 -1.53 11.37 -37.84
CA MET A 98 -1.10 10.00 -38.12
C MET A 98 -0.52 9.32 -36.87
N LEU A 99 -1.07 8.17 -36.48
CA LEU A 99 -0.62 7.40 -35.31
C LEU A 99 0.54 6.47 -35.66
N ALA A 100 1.68 6.64 -34.98
CA ALA A 100 2.71 5.62 -34.85
C ALA A 100 2.41 4.71 -33.65
N ARG A 101 2.09 3.45 -33.90
CA ARG A 101 1.93 2.38 -32.90
C ARG A 101 2.70 1.13 -33.31
N TYR A 102 3.04 0.28 -32.34
CA TYR A 102 3.82 -0.96 -32.55
C TYR A 102 5.14 -0.77 -33.32
N PHE A 103 5.68 0.45 -33.38
CA PHE A 103 6.83 0.81 -34.21
C PHE A 103 8.11 0.01 -33.85
N LYS A 104 8.18 -0.56 -32.63
CA LYS A 104 9.21 -1.53 -32.22
C LYS A 104 9.28 -2.77 -33.13
N LEU A 105 8.16 -3.22 -33.71
CA LEU A 105 8.13 -4.35 -34.63
C LEU A 105 8.87 -4.07 -35.95
N HIS A 106 8.94 -2.82 -36.39
CA HIS A 106 9.71 -2.42 -37.59
C HIS A 106 11.23 -2.51 -37.39
N LEU A 107 11.68 -2.59 -36.13
CA LEU A 107 13.09 -2.77 -35.77
C LEU A 107 13.45 -4.27 -35.60
N HIS A 108 12.50 -5.20 -35.71
CA HIS A 108 12.79 -6.63 -35.70
C HIS A 108 13.70 -7.04 -36.87
N PRO A 109 14.66 -7.96 -36.68
CA PRO A 109 15.42 -8.59 -37.76
C PRO A 109 14.53 -9.25 -38.83
N SER A 110 15.01 -9.28 -40.08
CA SER A 110 14.21 -9.70 -41.24
C SER A 110 13.77 -11.17 -41.21
N ASP A 111 14.60 -12.04 -40.64
CA ASP A 111 14.28 -13.46 -40.39
C ASP A 111 13.19 -13.62 -39.31
N MET A 112 13.15 -12.71 -38.35
CA MET A 112 12.10 -12.63 -37.33
C MET A 112 10.77 -12.10 -37.90
N GLN A 113 10.80 -11.15 -38.85
CA GLN A 113 9.58 -10.64 -39.49
C GLN A 113 8.93 -11.68 -40.43
N ALA A 114 9.74 -12.49 -41.11
CA ALA A 114 9.28 -13.45 -42.12
C ALA A 114 8.50 -14.65 -41.55
N ARG A 115 8.71 -15.03 -40.28
CA ARG A 115 8.10 -16.25 -39.69
C ARG A 115 6.60 -16.17 -39.41
N HIS A 116 6.05 -14.96 -39.19
CA HIS A 116 4.66 -14.77 -38.78
C HIS A 116 3.84 -13.91 -39.78
N GLU A 117 4.33 -13.71 -41.00
CA GLU A 117 3.71 -12.90 -42.07
C GLU A 117 3.20 -11.52 -41.57
N LEU A 118 3.96 -10.87 -40.69
CA LEU A 118 3.51 -9.68 -39.97
C LEU A 118 3.15 -8.52 -40.92
N LYS A 119 1.85 -8.27 -41.07
CA LYS A 119 1.32 -7.04 -41.68
C LYS A 119 1.44 -5.89 -40.69
N LEU A 120 2.61 -5.26 -40.67
CA LEU A 120 2.86 -4.07 -39.88
C LEU A 120 2.08 -2.87 -40.45
N ASP A 121 1.54 -2.03 -39.56
CA ASP A 121 0.96 -0.75 -39.95
C ASP A 121 2.04 0.13 -40.62
N PRO A 122 1.73 0.88 -41.70
CA PRO A 122 2.70 1.78 -42.31
C PRO A 122 3.10 2.89 -41.34
N LEU A 123 4.39 3.24 -41.32
CA LEU A 123 4.86 4.41 -40.57
C LEU A 123 4.21 5.71 -41.08
N PRO A 124 3.97 6.72 -40.22
CA PRO A 124 3.46 8.02 -40.64
C PRO A 124 4.23 8.62 -41.82
N GLN A 125 3.51 9.25 -42.75
CA GLN A 125 4.05 9.58 -44.07
C GLN A 125 5.20 10.59 -43.99
N GLY A 126 6.41 10.12 -44.35
CA GLY A 126 7.62 10.93 -44.31
C GLY A 126 8.26 11.07 -42.92
N VAL A 127 7.76 10.37 -41.91
CA VAL A 127 8.39 10.24 -40.58
C VAL A 127 9.26 8.98 -40.58
N SER A 128 10.55 9.12 -40.26
CA SER A 128 11.45 7.96 -40.19
C SER A 128 11.31 7.21 -38.87
N LEU A 129 11.58 5.90 -38.84
CA LEU A 129 11.59 5.13 -37.59
C LEU A 129 12.55 5.72 -36.54
N ARG A 130 13.66 6.32 -36.98
CA ARG A 130 14.62 7.01 -36.09
C ARG A 130 13.99 8.23 -35.42
N GLN A 131 13.21 9.01 -36.17
CA GLN A 131 12.45 10.16 -35.65
C GLN A 131 11.46 9.71 -34.57
N ILE A 132 10.71 8.62 -34.84
CA ILE A 132 9.74 8.08 -33.87
C ILE A 132 10.41 7.67 -32.57
N TYR A 133 11.55 6.98 -32.66
CA TYR A 133 12.33 6.62 -31.48
C TYR A 133 12.94 7.83 -30.77
N SER A 134 13.46 8.84 -31.48
CA SER A 134 14.05 10.03 -30.83
C SER A 134 13.00 10.91 -30.16
N ASP A 135 11.84 11.09 -30.79
CA ASP A 135 10.76 11.92 -30.23
C ASP A 135 10.16 11.24 -28.98
N PHE A 136 9.93 9.92 -29.04
CA PHE A 136 9.46 9.16 -27.88
C PHE A 136 10.50 9.11 -26.75
N LEU A 137 11.78 8.92 -27.06
CA LEU A 137 12.86 8.99 -26.07
C LEU A 137 13.01 10.39 -25.46
N GLY A 138 12.87 11.46 -26.25
CA GLY A 138 12.93 12.84 -25.77
C GLY A 138 11.76 13.18 -24.84
N TYR A 139 10.57 12.66 -25.15
CA TYR A 139 9.42 12.69 -24.25
C TYR A 139 9.72 11.96 -22.93
N LEU A 140 10.26 10.73 -22.99
CA LEU A 140 10.62 9.97 -21.77
C LEU A 140 11.64 10.73 -20.91
N LEU A 141 12.67 11.34 -21.51
CA LEU A 141 13.66 12.19 -20.82
C LEU A 141 13.01 13.39 -20.13
N LYS A 142 12.22 14.17 -20.86
CA LYS A 142 11.55 15.39 -20.37
C LYS A 142 10.70 15.10 -19.13
N HIS A 143 9.90 14.03 -19.19
CA HIS A 143 8.99 13.70 -18.08
C HIS A 143 9.71 12.97 -16.93
N THR A 144 10.78 12.21 -17.20
CA THR A 144 11.69 11.70 -16.16
C THR A 144 12.40 12.83 -15.40
N LYS A 145 12.87 13.87 -16.11
CA LYS A 145 13.45 15.07 -15.49
C LYS A 145 12.43 15.75 -14.57
N SER A 146 11.24 16.08 -15.09
CA SER A 146 10.18 16.72 -14.29
C SER A 146 9.80 15.88 -13.07
N TYR A 147 9.73 14.56 -13.23
CA TYR A 147 9.46 13.63 -12.12
C TYR A 147 10.60 13.64 -11.09
N PHE A 148 11.87 13.70 -11.50
CA PHE A 148 13.01 13.84 -10.58
C PHE A 148 12.95 15.14 -9.77
N GLU A 149 12.66 16.27 -10.43
CA GLU A 149 12.61 17.60 -9.83
C GLU A 149 11.54 17.75 -8.74
N ASP A 150 10.37 17.12 -8.90
CA ASP A 150 9.27 17.10 -7.92
C ASP A 150 9.49 16.10 -6.75
N ARG A 151 10.52 15.25 -6.81
CA ARG A 151 10.65 14.04 -5.97
C ARG A 151 11.92 13.99 -5.13
N ILE A 152 13.03 14.47 -5.68
CA ILE A 152 14.27 14.64 -4.94
C ILE A 152 14.28 16.04 -4.31
N LEU A 153 14.53 16.16 -3.00
CA LEU A 153 14.69 17.48 -2.37
C LEU A 153 15.90 18.19 -3.01
N ASP A 154 15.70 19.44 -3.46
CA ASP A 154 16.63 20.20 -4.31
C ASP A 154 16.88 19.59 -5.72
N GLY A 155 15.96 18.74 -6.20
CA GLY A 155 16.09 17.93 -7.41
C GLY A 155 16.40 18.73 -8.68
N LYS A 156 15.90 19.96 -8.80
CA LYS A 156 16.22 20.87 -9.92
C LYS A 156 17.72 21.21 -9.99
N ASN A 157 18.28 21.71 -8.90
CA ASN A 157 19.70 22.07 -8.83
C ASN A 157 20.59 20.83 -8.94
N ILE A 158 20.14 19.68 -8.43
CA ILE A 158 20.83 18.39 -8.58
C ILE A 158 20.86 17.94 -10.05
N TRP A 159 19.72 18.00 -10.77
CA TRP A 159 19.66 17.59 -12.18
C TRP A 159 20.46 18.53 -13.10
N GLU A 160 20.50 19.83 -12.80
CA GLU A 160 21.34 20.79 -13.54
C GLU A 160 22.85 20.58 -13.26
N ARG A 161 23.21 20.02 -12.09
CA ARG A 161 24.60 19.77 -11.68
C ARG A 161 25.17 18.42 -12.15
N TYR A 162 24.33 17.41 -12.36
CA TYR A 162 24.76 16.05 -12.70
C TYR A 162 24.05 15.53 -13.96
N SER A 163 24.81 15.30 -15.03
CA SER A 163 24.31 14.62 -16.23
C SER A 163 23.91 13.17 -15.92
N PRO A 164 22.74 12.68 -16.38
CA PRO A 164 22.30 11.31 -16.13
C PRO A 164 23.05 10.29 -17.00
N GLU A 165 23.55 9.21 -16.39
CA GLU A 165 23.97 8.00 -17.11
C GLU A 165 22.74 7.19 -17.55
N VAL A 166 22.67 6.78 -18.82
CA VAL A 166 21.46 6.18 -19.39
C VAL A 166 21.69 4.73 -19.83
N VAL A 167 20.81 3.84 -19.40
CA VAL A 167 20.81 2.41 -19.75
C VAL A 167 19.50 2.08 -20.46
N ILE A 168 19.55 1.60 -21.70
CA ILE A 168 18.37 1.18 -22.47
C ILE A 168 18.39 -0.34 -22.61
N ALA A 169 17.33 -1.01 -22.14
CA ALA A 169 17.12 -2.44 -22.33
C ALA A 169 16.68 -2.77 -23.77
N HIS A 170 17.08 -3.94 -24.27
CA HIS A 170 16.67 -4.45 -25.58
C HIS A 170 16.53 -5.99 -25.54
N PRO A 171 15.73 -6.60 -26.42
CA PRO A 171 15.62 -8.06 -26.53
C PRO A 171 16.98 -8.72 -26.79
N ASN A 172 17.17 -9.97 -26.35
CA ASN A 172 18.45 -10.65 -26.50
C ASN A 172 18.72 -11.04 -27.96
N GLY A 173 17.67 -11.24 -28.75
CA GLY A 173 17.76 -11.45 -30.20
C GLY A 173 18.15 -10.22 -31.04
N TRP A 174 18.44 -9.06 -30.42
CA TRP A 174 18.77 -7.82 -31.14
C TRP A 174 20.29 -7.60 -31.27
N GLY A 175 20.76 -7.51 -32.51
CA GLY A 175 22.18 -7.43 -32.84
C GLY A 175 22.77 -6.02 -32.74
N ILE A 176 24.02 -5.90 -33.17
CA ILE A 176 24.79 -4.64 -33.16
C ILE A 176 24.07 -3.53 -33.95
N ARG A 177 23.34 -3.87 -35.02
CA ARG A 177 22.60 -2.90 -35.86
C ARG A 177 21.48 -2.22 -35.07
N GLU A 178 20.67 -3.00 -34.37
CA GLU A 178 19.54 -2.52 -33.56
C GLU A 178 20.04 -1.74 -32.34
N GLN A 179 21.11 -2.19 -31.69
CA GLN A 179 21.76 -1.47 -30.60
C GLN A 179 22.34 -0.12 -31.05
N ALA A 180 23.00 -0.08 -32.22
CA ALA A 180 23.51 1.17 -32.80
C ALA A 180 22.37 2.13 -33.19
N PHE A 181 21.25 1.61 -33.68
CA PHE A 181 20.04 2.39 -33.94
C PHE A 181 19.49 3.03 -32.65
N LEU A 182 19.31 2.25 -31.57
CA LEU A 182 18.82 2.79 -30.29
C LEU A 182 19.74 3.88 -29.72
N ARG A 183 21.07 3.69 -29.75
CA ARG A 183 22.05 4.73 -29.37
C ARG A 183 21.88 5.99 -30.22
N SER A 184 21.74 5.83 -31.53
CA SER A 184 21.59 6.92 -32.50
C SER A 184 20.28 7.72 -32.34
N ALA A 185 19.23 7.09 -31.81
CA ALA A 185 17.99 7.75 -31.41
C ALA A 185 18.09 8.43 -30.04
N ALA A 186 18.73 7.80 -29.05
CA ALA A 186 18.93 8.38 -27.72
C ALA A 186 19.80 9.65 -27.73
N VAL A 187 20.84 9.68 -28.57
CA VAL A 187 21.64 10.90 -28.80
C VAL A 187 20.78 12.01 -29.42
N ALA A 188 19.93 11.68 -30.40
CA ALA A 188 19.02 12.66 -31.01
C ALA A 188 17.93 13.16 -30.04
N ALA A 189 17.55 12.34 -29.05
CA ALA A 189 16.65 12.69 -27.95
C ALA A 189 17.30 13.55 -26.84
N GLY A 190 18.62 13.80 -26.90
CA GLY A 190 19.34 14.64 -25.95
C GLY A 190 19.92 13.94 -24.72
N PHE A 191 20.04 12.61 -24.73
CA PHE A 191 20.48 11.85 -23.55
C PHE A 191 22.00 11.91 -23.24
N ALA A 192 22.89 12.11 -24.23
CA ALA A 192 24.34 12.38 -24.05
C ALA A 192 25.04 12.61 -25.41
N THR A 193 26.31 13.04 -25.39
CA THR A 193 27.24 12.96 -26.54
C THR A 193 27.82 11.55 -26.72
N ALA A 194 28.14 11.16 -27.96
CA ALA A 194 28.30 9.76 -28.37
C ALA A 194 29.53 9.00 -27.83
N GLU A 195 30.44 9.61 -27.07
CA GLU A 195 31.74 9.02 -26.68
C GLU A 195 31.72 8.13 -25.42
N GLU A 196 30.69 8.21 -24.57
CA GLU A 196 30.75 7.64 -23.20
C GLU A 196 30.14 6.23 -23.06
N ALA A 197 29.54 5.68 -24.13
CA ALA A 197 28.58 4.57 -24.04
C ALA A 197 29.15 3.12 -24.03
N LEU A 198 30.42 2.91 -23.67
CA LEU A 198 31.08 1.58 -23.76
C LEU A 198 31.81 1.16 -22.46
N SER A 199 31.12 0.42 -21.56
CA SER A 199 31.65 -0.84 -20.98
C SER A 199 30.78 -1.50 -19.86
N LYS A 200 30.86 -2.84 -19.80
CA LYS A 200 30.49 -3.78 -18.68
C LYS A 200 28.97 -4.04 -18.51
N ILE A 201 28.49 -5.29 -18.28
CA ILE A 201 28.64 -6.10 -17.03
C ILE A 201 28.25 -7.62 -17.18
N ARG A 202 28.54 -8.50 -16.18
CA ARG A 202 28.07 -9.91 -15.97
C ARG A 202 27.84 -10.24 -14.45
N VAL A 203 26.75 -10.91 -13.95
CA VAL A 203 26.41 -11.02 -12.48
C VAL A 203 25.54 -12.24 -11.89
N LEU A 204 26.05 -13.29 -11.13
CA LEU A 204 25.54 -14.25 -10.05
C LEU A 204 26.40 -15.56 -9.64
N ARG A 205 26.33 -16.14 -8.39
CA ARG A 205 26.89 -17.39 -7.64
C ARG A 205 27.44 -18.77 -8.26
N PRO A 206 28.59 -19.43 -7.94
CA PRO A 206 29.06 -20.65 -8.65
C PRO A 206 28.23 -21.96 -8.55
N GLY A 207 27.98 -22.61 -9.69
CA GLY A 207 27.63 -24.04 -9.83
C GLY A 207 26.14 -24.38 -9.97
N MET A 208 25.24 -23.48 -9.58
CA MET A 208 23.80 -23.64 -9.80
C MET A 208 23.41 -23.15 -11.21
N ASN A 209 22.16 -23.42 -11.64
CA ASN A 209 21.53 -22.78 -12.80
C ASN A 209 20.13 -22.29 -12.41
N PHE A 210 19.69 -21.16 -12.95
CA PHE A 210 18.28 -20.74 -12.96
C PHE A 210 17.92 -20.24 -14.36
N ALA A 211 16.64 -20.30 -14.71
CA ALA A 211 16.15 -19.70 -15.95
C ALA A 211 15.49 -18.35 -15.64
N VAL A 212 15.70 -17.37 -16.53
CA VAL A 212 14.84 -16.18 -16.63
C VAL A 212 14.07 -16.29 -17.93
N CYS A 213 12.75 -16.24 -17.84
CA CYS A 213 11.84 -16.17 -18.97
C CYS A 213 11.15 -14.80 -18.94
N ASP A 214 11.66 -13.85 -19.73
CA ASP A 214 11.04 -12.53 -19.89
C ASP A 214 9.93 -12.64 -20.93
N ALA A 215 8.72 -12.92 -20.44
CA ALA A 215 7.51 -12.97 -21.26
C ALA A 215 7.00 -11.53 -21.48
N GLY A 216 7.48 -10.92 -22.56
CA GLY A 216 7.18 -9.55 -22.95
C GLY A 216 5.91 -9.37 -23.78
N GLY A 217 5.71 -8.15 -24.28
CA GLY A 217 4.55 -7.78 -25.08
C GLY A 217 4.53 -8.36 -26.50
N SER A 218 5.68 -8.73 -27.06
CA SER A 218 5.79 -9.35 -28.41
C SER A 218 6.85 -10.43 -28.50
N THR A 219 8.04 -10.23 -27.91
CA THR A 219 9.04 -11.28 -27.75
C THR A 219 8.92 -11.92 -26.38
N VAL A 220 9.32 -13.19 -26.31
CA VAL A 220 9.60 -13.89 -25.06
C VAL A 220 11.04 -14.35 -25.10
N ASP A 221 11.86 -13.82 -24.19
CA ASP A 221 13.29 -14.01 -24.14
C ASP A 221 13.64 -14.97 -22.97
N THR A 222 14.13 -16.18 -23.29
CA THR A 222 14.53 -17.18 -22.29
C THR A 222 16.05 -17.29 -22.23
N THR A 223 16.62 -17.06 -21.05
CA THR A 223 18.06 -17.18 -20.80
C THR A 223 18.31 -18.09 -19.61
N ILE A 224 19.17 -19.10 -19.79
CA ILE A 224 19.63 -19.93 -18.67
C ILE A 224 20.94 -19.38 -18.15
N TYR A 225 20.86 -19.00 -16.88
CA TYR A 225 21.93 -18.36 -16.17
C TYR A 225 22.65 -19.37 -15.30
N GLY A 226 23.81 -19.73 -15.80
CA GLY A 226 24.85 -20.45 -15.11
C GLY A 226 25.47 -19.55 -14.08
N ILE A 227 25.29 -19.95 -12.85
CA ILE A 227 25.67 -19.11 -11.76
C ILE A 227 27.22 -19.37 -11.54
N THR A 228 28.12 -18.35 -11.47
CA THR A 228 29.63 -18.50 -11.39
C THR A 228 30.37 -17.83 -10.20
N SER A 229 29.86 -16.80 -9.52
CA SER A 229 30.47 -16.27 -8.27
C SER A 229 29.50 -15.48 -7.39
N CYS A 230 29.48 -15.69 -6.06
CA CYS A 230 28.48 -15.11 -5.16
C CYS A 230 28.90 -13.76 -4.58
N ARG A 231 30.19 -13.61 -4.31
CA ARG A 231 30.80 -12.64 -3.40
C ARG A 231 32.20 -12.28 -3.94
N PRO A 232 32.71 -11.06 -3.73
CA PRO A 232 32.02 -9.90 -3.15
C PRO A 232 30.98 -9.31 -4.11
N VAL A 233 31.11 -9.60 -5.40
CA VAL A 233 30.13 -9.28 -6.43
C VAL A 233 29.74 -10.56 -7.13
N LEU A 234 28.44 -10.66 -7.29
CA LEU A 234 27.67 -11.68 -7.98
C LEU A 234 28.22 -11.72 -9.47
N LYS A 235 28.62 -12.87 -10.09
CA LYS A 235 29.15 -13.00 -11.51
C LYS A 235 28.54 -14.11 -12.43
N LEU A 236 27.78 -13.78 -13.48
CA LEU A 236 27.04 -14.77 -14.30
C LEU A 236 27.82 -15.29 -15.51
N GLU A 237 27.50 -16.52 -15.90
CA GLU A 237 27.69 -17.03 -17.27
C GLU A 237 26.33 -17.44 -17.88
N GLU A 238 26.13 -17.10 -19.14
CA GLU A 238 25.03 -17.63 -19.93
C GLU A 238 25.39 -19.07 -20.35
N LYS A 239 24.55 -20.07 -20.02
CA LYS A 239 24.87 -21.49 -20.27
C LYS A 239 24.67 -21.91 -21.72
N ARG A 240 23.81 -21.19 -22.45
CA ARG A 240 23.43 -21.41 -23.84
C ARG A 240 22.97 -20.08 -24.41
N ALA A 241 23.21 -19.85 -25.71
CA ALA A 241 22.67 -18.70 -26.41
C ALA A 241 21.16 -18.59 -26.15
N SER A 242 20.74 -17.44 -25.62
CA SER A 242 19.36 -17.12 -25.26
C SER A 242 18.39 -17.39 -26.42
N ALA A 243 17.24 -18.00 -26.11
CA ALA A 243 16.15 -18.08 -27.08
C ALA A 243 15.30 -16.81 -27.04
N CYS A 244 14.86 -16.35 -28.21
CA CYS A 244 13.88 -15.27 -28.37
C CYS A 244 12.81 -15.77 -29.36
N VAL A 245 11.56 -15.87 -28.89
CA VAL A 245 10.39 -16.32 -29.69
C VAL A 245 9.33 -15.22 -29.79
N GLN A 246 8.52 -15.22 -30.85
CA GLN A 246 7.48 -14.21 -31.07
C GLN A 246 6.11 -14.68 -30.54
N ALA A 247 6.05 -14.88 -29.22
CA ALA A 247 4.89 -15.41 -28.52
C ALA A 247 4.39 -14.49 -27.39
N GLY A 248 4.65 -13.18 -27.47
CA GLY A 248 4.24 -12.21 -26.45
C GLY A 248 2.75 -11.84 -26.47
N ALA A 249 2.33 -11.06 -25.47
CA ALA A 249 0.92 -10.75 -25.18
C ALA A 249 0.09 -10.16 -26.34
N ILE A 250 0.71 -9.55 -27.36
CA ILE A 250 0.02 -8.98 -28.53
C ILE A 250 -0.59 -10.05 -29.45
N PHE A 251 -0.01 -11.24 -29.52
CA PHE A 251 -0.51 -12.31 -30.39
C PHE A 251 -1.84 -12.89 -29.88
N VAL A 252 -2.06 -12.85 -28.55
CA VAL A 252 -3.35 -13.16 -27.92
C VAL A 252 -4.44 -12.15 -28.35
N ASP A 253 -4.10 -10.88 -28.52
CA ASP A 253 -5.04 -9.86 -29.00
C ASP A 253 -5.40 -10.07 -30.48
N PHE A 254 -4.44 -10.50 -31.31
CA PHE A 254 -4.71 -10.84 -32.70
C PHE A 254 -5.65 -12.04 -32.86
N GLU A 255 -5.54 -13.07 -32.01
CA GLU A 255 -6.50 -14.19 -32.00
C GLU A 255 -7.88 -13.75 -31.49
N ALA A 256 -7.94 -12.89 -30.47
CA ALA A 256 -9.20 -12.30 -30.01
C ALA A 256 -9.85 -11.43 -31.10
N GLU A 257 -9.08 -10.65 -31.87
CA GLU A 257 -9.59 -9.86 -33.00
C GLU A 257 -10.16 -10.75 -34.12
N LYS A 258 -9.43 -11.80 -34.51
CA LYS A 258 -9.90 -12.78 -35.51
C LYS A 258 -11.23 -13.41 -35.07
N TYR A 259 -11.32 -13.81 -33.80
CA TYR A 259 -12.55 -14.36 -33.23
C TYR A 259 -13.70 -13.33 -33.24
N LEU A 260 -13.47 -12.12 -32.73
CA LEU A 260 -14.48 -11.05 -32.69
C LEU A 260 -15.00 -10.73 -34.09
N ARG A 261 -14.11 -10.51 -35.08
CA ARG A 261 -14.51 -10.24 -36.46
C ARG A 261 -15.36 -11.36 -37.05
N ARG A 262 -14.98 -12.62 -36.84
CA ARG A 262 -15.73 -13.79 -37.33
C ARG A 262 -17.11 -13.90 -36.67
N THR A 263 -17.17 -13.78 -35.34
CA THR A 263 -18.39 -13.92 -34.54
C THR A 263 -19.38 -12.78 -34.82
N LEU A 264 -18.90 -11.54 -34.90
CA LEU A 264 -19.73 -10.37 -35.24
C LEU A 264 -20.23 -10.42 -36.70
N SER A 265 -19.41 -10.88 -37.65
CA SER A 265 -19.85 -11.09 -39.04
C SER A 265 -20.95 -12.16 -39.14
N GLY A 266 -20.87 -13.21 -38.32
CA GLY A 266 -21.91 -14.25 -38.22
C GLY A 266 -23.21 -13.78 -37.55
N ALA A 267 -23.21 -12.61 -36.90
CA ALA A 267 -24.34 -12.08 -36.13
C ALA A 267 -25.33 -11.24 -36.95
N GLY A 268 -25.14 -11.11 -38.26
CA GLY A 268 -25.99 -10.29 -39.13
C GLY A 268 -25.77 -8.78 -39.01
N LEU A 269 -24.62 -8.36 -38.47
CA LEU A 269 -24.22 -6.96 -38.34
C LEU A 269 -23.74 -6.37 -39.68
N SER A 270 -23.81 -5.05 -39.83
CA SER A 270 -23.25 -4.36 -41.00
C SER A 270 -21.72 -4.47 -41.01
N SER A 271 -21.10 -4.33 -42.19
CA SER A 271 -19.62 -4.35 -42.29
C SER A 271 -18.96 -3.22 -41.49
N GLU A 272 -19.67 -2.11 -41.28
CA GLU A 272 -19.24 -0.97 -40.46
C GLU A 272 -19.32 -1.33 -38.96
N ASP A 273 -20.47 -1.82 -38.49
CA ASP A 273 -20.66 -2.30 -37.10
C ASP A 273 -19.64 -3.41 -36.75
N VAL A 274 -19.36 -4.35 -37.67
CA VAL A 274 -18.36 -5.41 -37.45
C VAL A 274 -16.97 -4.82 -37.22
N VAL A 275 -16.59 -3.76 -37.95
CA VAL A 275 -15.29 -3.10 -37.79
C VAL A 275 -15.24 -2.26 -36.51
N GLU A 276 -16.31 -1.53 -36.17
CA GLU A 276 -16.41 -0.74 -34.95
C GLU A 276 -16.40 -1.64 -33.70
N TYR A 277 -17.31 -2.62 -33.63
CA TYR A 277 -17.50 -3.47 -32.45
C TYR A 277 -16.35 -4.46 -32.25
N SER A 278 -15.63 -4.88 -33.30
CA SER A 278 -14.39 -5.65 -33.13
C SER A 278 -13.26 -4.80 -32.57
N LYS A 279 -13.09 -3.55 -33.02
CA LYS A 279 -12.11 -2.62 -32.43
C LYS A 279 -12.42 -2.33 -30.95
N ALA A 280 -13.68 -2.05 -30.63
CA ALA A 280 -14.13 -1.86 -29.25
C ALA A 280 -13.87 -3.12 -28.39
N GLY A 281 -14.25 -4.29 -28.91
CA GLY A 281 -14.04 -5.57 -28.25
C GLY A 281 -12.58 -5.91 -27.99
N VAL A 282 -11.68 -5.64 -28.93
CA VAL A 282 -10.22 -5.85 -28.70
C VAL A 282 -9.68 -4.87 -27.65
N LYS A 283 -10.10 -3.59 -27.69
CA LYS A 283 -9.71 -2.57 -26.69
C LYS A 283 -10.20 -2.94 -25.29
N ASP A 284 -11.40 -3.47 -25.14
CA ASP A 284 -11.93 -3.96 -23.86
C ASP A 284 -11.27 -5.29 -23.43
N PHE A 285 -11.00 -6.21 -24.35
CA PHE A 285 -10.31 -7.47 -24.09
C PHE A 285 -8.86 -7.27 -23.59
N GLU A 286 -8.06 -6.41 -24.26
CA GLU A 286 -6.67 -6.12 -23.88
C GLU A 286 -6.57 -5.50 -22.48
N ASN A 287 -7.51 -4.60 -22.15
CA ASN A 287 -7.53 -3.87 -20.89
C ASN A 287 -8.13 -4.68 -19.73
N PHE A 288 -9.03 -5.62 -20.00
CA PHE A 288 -9.80 -6.32 -18.97
C PHE A 288 -9.73 -7.85 -19.09
N ALA A 289 -10.45 -8.44 -20.04
CA ALA A 289 -10.67 -9.89 -20.09
C ALA A 289 -9.37 -10.71 -20.21
N LYS A 290 -8.40 -10.25 -21.01
CA LYS A 290 -7.08 -10.90 -21.14
C LYS A 290 -6.32 -10.93 -19.80
N ARG A 291 -6.44 -9.87 -19.00
CA ARG A 291 -5.71 -9.72 -17.73
C ARG A 291 -6.37 -10.48 -16.59
N ALA A 292 -7.71 -10.62 -16.63
CA ALA A 292 -8.50 -11.35 -15.65
C ALA A 292 -8.48 -12.89 -15.86
N PHE A 293 -8.15 -13.38 -17.05
CA PHE A 293 -8.18 -14.82 -17.37
C PHE A 293 -7.19 -15.65 -16.54
N ARG A 294 -7.65 -16.77 -15.95
CA ARG A 294 -6.83 -17.66 -15.06
C ARG A 294 -6.91 -19.13 -15.45
N ASP A 295 -8.07 -19.58 -15.94
CA ASP A 295 -8.35 -20.92 -16.41
C ASP A 295 -9.66 -20.93 -17.25
N GLU A 296 -9.95 -22.07 -17.89
CA GLU A 296 -11.08 -22.24 -18.79
C GLU A 296 -12.47 -22.32 -18.13
N THR A 297 -12.54 -22.39 -16.79
CA THR A 297 -13.83 -22.48 -16.07
C THR A 297 -14.52 -21.13 -15.95
N THR A 298 -13.78 -20.03 -16.09
CA THR A 298 -14.30 -18.66 -15.95
C THR A 298 -14.59 -18.05 -17.32
N GLU A 299 -15.84 -17.70 -17.59
CA GLU A 299 -16.21 -16.89 -18.76
C GLU A 299 -15.81 -15.43 -18.57
N GLN A 300 -15.53 -14.72 -19.67
CA GLN A 300 -15.22 -13.28 -19.62
C GLN A 300 -16.23 -12.48 -20.45
N SER A 301 -16.60 -11.31 -19.95
CA SER A 301 -17.47 -10.36 -20.62
C SER A 301 -16.63 -9.30 -21.33
N VAL A 302 -16.80 -9.12 -22.64
CA VAL A 302 -16.06 -8.15 -23.47
C VAL A 302 -17.00 -7.08 -24.02
N GLY A 303 -16.71 -5.81 -23.78
CA GLY A 303 -17.49 -4.68 -24.29
C GLY A 303 -17.35 -4.50 -25.80
N VAL A 304 -18.43 -4.72 -26.55
CA VAL A 304 -18.44 -4.64 -28.02
C VAL A 304 -19.33 -3.52 -28.57
N ALA A 305 -20.38 -3.11 -27.84
CA ALA A 305 -21.39 -2.17 -28.30
C ALA A 305 -22.04 -1.37 -27.15
N HIS A 306 -23.06 -0.57 -27.43
CA HIS A 306 -23.73 0.30 -26.45
C HIS A 306 -24.62 -0.48 -25.45
N THR A 307 -24.90 0.10 -24.28
CA THR A 307 -25.65 -0.53 -23.16
C THR A 307 -27.08 -1.03 -23.47
N ARG A 308 -27.69 -0.58 -24.58
CA ARG A 308 -28.99 -1.10 -25.07
C ARG A 308 -28.87 -2.22 -26.12
N PHE A 309 -27.66 -2.61 -26.53
CA PHE A 309 -27.43 -3.66 -27.54
C PHE A 309 -27.53 -5.02 -26.87
N ASN A 310 -28.46 -5.84 -27.35
CA ASN A 310 -28.62 -7.22 -26.92
C ASN A 310 -28.71 -8.09 -28.17
N ASN A 311 -27.91 -9.15 -28.24
CA ASN A 311 -27.91 -10.09 -29.36
C ASN A 311 -27.60 -11.50 -28.84
N SER A 312 -28.65 -12.34 -28.79
CA SER A 312 -28.56 -13.69 -28.25
C SER A 312 -27.67 -14.62 -29.06
N ALA A 313 -27.54 -14.41 -30.38
CA ALA A 313 -26.71 -15.25 -31.26
C ALA A 313 -25.20 -15.17 -30.92
N ILE A 314 -24.77 -14.06 -30.31
CA ILE A 314 -23.40 -13.84 -29.83
C ILE A 314 -23.31 -13.74 -28.32
N ARG A 315 -24.36 -14.11 -27.57
CA ARG A 315 -24.44 -13.98 -26.10
C ARG A 315 -24.11 -12.56 -25.61
N ALA A 316 -24.59 -11.54 -26.33
CA ALA A 316 -24.41 -10.14 -25.94
C ALA A 316 -25.60 -9.62 -25.11
N ARG A 317 -25.35 -9.11 -23.91
CA ARG A 317 -26.29 -8.41 -23.02
C ARG A 317 -25.69 -7.05 -22.63
N ARG A 318 -26.52 -6.01 -22.61
CA ARG A 318 -26.13 -4.59 -22.37
C ARG A 318 -24.83 -4.14 -23.06
N GLY A 319 -24.65 -4.50 -24.33
CA GLY A 319 -23.47 -4.11 -25.12
C GLY A 319 -22.19 -4.92 -24.88
N ARG A 320 -22.21 -5.89 -23.96
CA ARG A 320 -21.07 -6.77 -23.69
C ARG A 320 -21.34 -8.19 -24.14
N MET A 321 -20.36 -8.81 -24.78
CA MET A 321 -20.39 -10.16 -25.34
C MET A 321 -19.71 -11.15 -24.40
N THR A 322 -20.39 -12.22 -23.99
CA THR A 322 -19.79 -13.23 -23.11
C THR A 322 -19.05 -14.30 -23.91
N ILE A 323 -17.75 -14.44 -23.65
CA ILE A 323 -16.84 -15.41 -24.30
C ILE A 323 -16.52 -16.53 -23.30
N SER A 324 -16.62 -17.79 -23.75
CA SER A 324 -16.33 -18.95 -22.88
C SER A 324 -14.85 -19.01 -22.53
N GLY A 325 -14.52 -19.47 -21.31
CA GLY A 325 -13.14 -19.64 -20.88
C GLY A 325 -12.33 -20.57 -21.79
N SER A 326 -12.96 -21.62 -22.33
CA SER A 326 -12.37 -22.53 -23.33
C SER A 326 -11.98 -21.83 -24.64
N THR A 327 -12.71 -20.81 -25.07
CA THR A 327 -12.37 -20.02 -26.27
C THR A 327 -11.16 -19.12 -25.98
N ILE A 328 -11.14 -18.47 -24.82
CA ILE A 328 -10.05 -17.58 -24.40
C ILE A 328 -8.76 -18.39 -24.16
N LYS A 329 -8.87 -19.58 -23.59
CA LYS A 329 -7.78 -20.56 -23.50
C LYS A 329 -7.11 -20.76 -24.87
N GLY A 330 -7.91 -20.94 -25.92
CA GLY A 330 -7.41 -21.08 -27.30
C GLY A 330 -6.59 -19.88 -27.79
N PHE A 331 -6.90 -18.65 -27.36
CA PHE A 331 -6.11 -17.46 -27.71
C PHE A 331 -4.74 -17.46 -27.01
N PHE A 332 -4.69 -17.94 -25.76
CA PHE A 332 -3.44 -18.06 -24.99
C PHE A 332 -2.58 -19.24 -25.45
N ASP A 333 -3.18 -20.41 -25.71
CA ASP A 333 -2.49 -21.65 -26.06
C ASP A 333 -1.56 -21.50 -27.27
N VAL A 334 -1.97 -20.72 -28.28
CA VAL A 334 -1.16 -20.40 -29.47
C VAL A 334 0.20 -19.83 -29.05
N CYS A 335 0.23 -18.99 -28.03
CA CYS A 335 1.44 -18.34 -27.53
C CYS A 335 2.15 -19.19 -26.46
N VAL A 336 1.40 -19.71 -25.48
CA VAL A 336 1.95 -20.41 -24.32
C VAL A 336 2.66 -21.70 -24.72
N ASN A 337 2.16 -22.42 -25.73
CA ASN A 337 2.83 -23.64 -26.22
C ASN A 337 4.19 -23.31 -26.86
N GLU A 338 4.29 -22.28 -27.70
CA GLU A 338 5.56 -21.85 -28.31
C GLU A 338 6.58 -21.41 -27.26
N ILE A 339 6.13 -20.71 -26.20
CA ILE A 339 6.98 -20.36 -25.06
C ILE A 339 7.47 -21.62 -24.33
N ILE A 340 6.58 -22.55 -23.98
CA ILE A 340 6.92 -23.78 -23.25
C ILE A 340 7.88 -24.66 -24.06
N GLU A 341 7.70 -24.77 -25.38
CA GLU A 341 8.64 -25.48 -26.26
C GLU A 341 10.02 -24.81 -26.28
N SER A 342 10.07 -23.47 -26.34
CA SER A 342 11.32 -22.70 -26.27
C SER A 342 12.07 -22.92 -24.94
N VAL A 343 11.33 -22.87 -23.83
CA VAL A 343 11.86 -23.10 -22.48
C VAL A 343 12.31 -24.56 -22.32
N ASP A 344 11.52 -25.54 -22.76
CA ASP A 344 11.91 -26.97 -22.73
C ASP A 344 13.19 -27.24 -23.53
N GLN A 345 13.35 -26.64 -24.72
CA GLN A 345 14.58 -26.73 -25.52
C GLN A 345 15.78 -26.13 -24.81
N GLN A 346 15.61 -24.95 -24.19
CA GLN A 346 16.67 -24.33 -23.39
C GLN A 346 17.06 -25.21 -22.18
N LEU A 347 16.08 -25.73 -21.43
CA LEU A 347 16.29 -26.54 -20.22
C LEU A 347 16.86 -27.94 -20.52
N ALA A 348 16.74 -28.46 -21.75
CA ALA A 348 17.08 -29.84 -22.10
C ALA A 348 18.51 -30.25 -21.67
N GLY A 349 18.62 -31.16 -20.69
CA GLY A 349 19.91 -31.65 -20.18
C GLY A 349 20.57 -30.78 -19.10
N LEU A 350 19.86 -29.78 -18.54
CA LEU A 350 20.34 -28.95 -17.44
C LEU A 350 19.43 -29.12 -16.21
N SER A 351 20.03 -29.23 -15.02
CA SER A 351 19.28 -29.13 -13.76
C SER A 351 19.06 -27.65 -13.43
N VAL A 352 17.79 -27.25 -13.33
CA VAL A 352 17.34 -25.87 -13.14
C VAL A 352 16.25 -25.86 -12.05
N PRO A 353 16.62 -25.74 -10.76
CA PRO A 353 15.66 -25.75 -9.65
C PRO A 353 14.72 -24.53 -9.61
N TYR A 354 15.03 -23.44 -10.31
CA TYR A 354 14.24 -22.21 -10.31
C TYR A 354 14.02 -21.65 -11.71
N ILE A 355 12.78 -21.29 -12.03
CA ILE A 355 12.39 -20.54 -13.22
C ILE A 355 11.77 -19.22 -12.75
N LEU A 356 12.44 -18.11 -13.07
CA LEU A 356 11.94 -16.77 -12.85
C LEU A 356 11.14 -16.35 -14.08
N LEU A 357 9.81 -16.32 -13.95
CA LEU A 357 8.93 -15.79 -14.98
C LEU A 357 8.81 -14.28 -14.74
N VAL A 358 9.20 -13.48 -15.72
CA VAL A 358 9.19 -12.00 -15.65
C VAL A 358 8.54 -11.42 -16.91
N GLY A 359 8.43 -10.09 -16.99
CA GLY A 359 7.79 -9.42 -18.12
C GLY A 359 6.26 -9.32 -18.00
N GLY A 360 5.67 -8.40 -18.76
CA GLY A 360 4.25 -8.04 -18.62
C GLY A 360 3.24 -9.11 -19.07
N PHE A 361 3.69 -10.13 -19.80
CA PHE A 361 2.90 -11.33 -20.10
C PHE A 361 3.17 -12.44 -19.08
N GLY A 362 4.34 -12.45 -18.44
CA GLY A 362 4.70 -13.37 -17.35
C GLY A 362 3.88 -13.15 -16.07
N ASP A 363 3.40 -11.93 -15.84
CA ASP A 363 2.41 -11.63 -14.80
C ASP A 363 1.02 -12.25 -15.08
N SER A 364 0.75 -12.77 -16.28
CA SER A 364 -0.53 -13.45 -16.56
C SER A 364 -0.69 -14.70 -15.70
N GLY A 365 -1.73 -14.73 -14.86
CA GLY A 365 -2.03 -15.88 -14.02
C GLY A 365 -2.32 -17.17 -14.82
N TYR A 366 -2.85 -17.07 -16.05
CA TYR A 366 -2.97 -18.25 -16.92
C TYR A 366 -1.59 -18.79 -17.33
N VAL A 367 -0.70 -17.92 -17.83
CA VAL A 367 0.67 -18.30 -18.23
C VAL A 367 1.43 -18.89 -17.04
N ARG A 368 1.34 -18.25 -15.87
CA ARG A 368 1.93 -18.72 -14.61
C ARG A 368 1.40 -20.11 -14.22
N ASN A 369 0.10 -20.35 -14.31
CA ASN A 369 -0.52 -21.63 -13.98
C ASN A 369 -0.04 -22.76 -14.89
N GLU A 370 0.03 -22.53 -16.21
CA GLU A 370 0.57 -23.53 -17.16
C GLU A 370 2.06 -23.79 -16.93
N PHE A 371 2.86 -22.76 -16.63
CA PHE A 371 4.25 -22.95 -16.23
C PHE A 371 4.39 -23.79 -14.94
N LYS A 372 3.61 -23.49 -13.89
CA LYS A 372 3.64 -24.29 -12.65
C LYS A 372 3.29 -25.75 -12.91
N LYS A 373 2.18 -26.01 -13.61
CA LYS A 373 1.76 -27.36 -14.04
C LYS A 373 2.85 -28.09 -14.84
N ARG A 374 3.59 -27.37 -15.69
CA ARG A 374 4.64 -27.94 -16.55
C ARG A 374 5.93 -28.27 -15.79
N TYR A 375 6.35 -27.41 -14.87
CA TYR A 375 7.72 -27.39 -14.34
C TYR A 375 7.84 -27.77 -12.86
N GLU A 376 6.85 -27.50 -12.00
CA GLU A 376 6.92 -27.88 -10.59
C GLU A 376 6.99 -29.41 -10.38
N PRO A 377 6.21 -30.24 -11.10
CA PRO A 377 6.35 -31.72 -11.03
C PRO A 377 7.69 -32.25 -11.53
N ARG A 378 8.50 -31.42 -12.22
CA ARG A 378 9.84 -31.75 -12.71
C ARG A 378 10.95 -31.30 -11.75
N GLY A 379 10.60 -30.74 -10.59
CA GLY A 379 11.55 -30.24 -9.59
C GLY A 379 12.02 -28.79 -9.82
N SER A 380 11.36 -28.04 -10.71
CA SER A 380 11.67 -26.64 -11.01
C SER A 380 10.59 -25.73 -10.43
N LYS A 381 10.92 -24.96 -9.39
CA LYS A 381 9.98 -24.00 -8.76
C LYS A 381 9.83 -22.75 -9.63
N VAL A 382 8.59 -22.41 -9.99
CA VAL A 382 8.27 -21.22 -10.79
C VAL A 382 7.88 -20.07 -9.86
N THR A 383 8.54 -18.93 -9.97
CA THR A 383 8.29 -17.78 -9.08
C THR A 383 8.58 -16.44 -9.76
N LEU A 384 8.24 -15.36 -9.08
CA LEU A 384 8.58 -13.97 -9.41
C LEU A 384 9.43 -13.42 -8.24
N THR A 385 10.42 -12.57 -8.51
CA THR A 385 11.39 -12.03 -7.51
C THR A 385 10.63 -11.34 -6.35
N ASN A 386 10.99 -11.45 -5.06
CA ASN A 386 12.28 -11.41 -4.32
C ASN A 386 12.09 -12.15 -2.95
N ASP A 387 13.04 -12.48 -2.06
CA ASP A 387 14.51 -12.70 -1.99
C ASP A 387 14.82 -13.47 -0.67
N SER A 388 16.08 -13.78 -0.28
CA SER A 388 16.38 -14.49 0.99
C SER A 388 17.82 -14.44 1.55
N THR A 389 17.93 -14.58 2.89
CA THR A 389 19.13 -14.73 3.73
C THR A 389 19.12 -16.07 4.52
N GLU A 390 20.26 -16.51 5.09
CA GLU A 390 20.39 -17.77 5.86
C GLU A 390 20.96 -17.53 7.27
N SER A 391 20.39 -18.18 8.29
CA SER A 391 20.68 -17.92 9.71
C SER A 391 21.14 -19.14 10.52
N TYR A 392 21.97 -18.90 11.55
CA TYR A 392 22.47 -19.94 12.46
C TYR A 392 21.80 -19.90 13.84
N ARG A 393 21.86 -21.03 14.57
CA ARG A 393 21.30 -21.22 15.93
C ARG A 393 22.30 -21.90 16.85
N HIS A 394 22.48 -21.35 18.05
CA HIS A 394 23.31 -21.93 19.12
C HIS A 394 22.49 -22.21 20.39
N LEU A 395 22.99 -23.15 21.20
CA LEU A 395 22.31 -23.76 22.34
C LEU A 395 23.14 -23.60 23.62
N TYR A 396 22.52 -23.14 24.71
CA TYR A 396 23.15 -22.90 26.01
C TYR A 396 22.38 -23.59 27.13
N ALA A 397 23.09 -24.16 28.10
CA ALA A 397 22.49 -24.87 29.25
C ALA A 397 22.07 -23.95 30.42
N THR A 398 22.18 -22.61 30.27
CA THR A 398 21.91 -21.62 31.33
C THR A 398 21.29 -20.34 30.75
N ALA A 399 20.54 -19.60 31.57
CA ALA A 399 19.92 -18.31 31.22
C ALA A 399 20.94 -17.18 31.04
N HIS A 400 22.10 -17.31 31.69
CA HIS A 400 23.19 -16.34 31.63
C HIS A 400 24.47 -17.06 31.20
N PRO A 401 24.57 -17.47 29.92
CA PRO A 401 25.82 -17.99 29.39
C PRO A 401 26.86 -16.88 29.36
N ASP A 402 28.13 -17.25 29.47
CA ASP A 402 29.22 -16.32 29.20
C ASP A 402 29.25 -16.05 27.69
N LEU A 403 28.80 -14.85 27.32
CA LEU A 403 28.75 -14.36 25.95
C LEU A 403 29.95 -13.45 25.64
N GLU A 404 30.89 -13.23 26.56
CA GLU A 404 32.00 -12.30 26.33
C GLU A 404 33.04 -12.86 25.34
N LEU A 405 33.14 -14.19 25.23
CA LEU A 405 34.06 -14.86 24.30
C LEU A 405 33.43 -16.14 23.70
N TYR A 406 32.56 -15.96 22.70
CA TYR A 406 32.12 -17.05 21.85
C TYR A 406 33.23 -17.43 20.85
N THR A 407 33.51 -18.73 20.69
CA THR A 407 34.52 -19.22 19.74
C THR A 407 34.03 -20.39 18.93
N PHE A 408 34.30 -20.40 17.62
CA PHE A 408 34.07 -21.57 16.77
C PHE A 408 35.16 -21.71 15.71
N ASP A 409 35.43 -22.95 15.32
CA ASP A 409 36.44 -23.28 14.31
C ASP A 409 35.83 -23.30 12.91
N LEU A 410 36.40 -22.56 11.97
CA LEU A 410 36.17 -22.81 10.55
C LEU A 410 37.05 -23.96 10.10
N LEU A 411 36.42 -24.99 9.57
CA LEU A 411 37.11 -26.13 8.98
C LEU A 411 37.09 -26.01 7.46
N ALA A 412 38.28 -26.04 6.83
CA ALA A 412 38.40 -26.20 5.40
C ALA A 412 38.33 -27.68 5.03
N TYR A 413 37.50 -28.01 4.04
CA TYR A 413 37.38 -29.35 3.48
C TYR A 413 38.05 -29.43 2.11
N SER A 414 38.80 -30.50 1.84
CA SER A 414 39.61 -30.65 0.63
C SER A 414 39.11 -31.74 -0.33
N GLY A 415 37.84 -32.13 -0.26
CA GLY A 415 37.22 -33.11 -1.17
C GLY A 415 36.04 -32.52 -1.96
N ASP A 416 35.74 -33.15 -3.10
CA ASP A 416 34.62 -32.77 -3.99
C ASP A 416 33.25 -33.31 -3.53
N ASP A 417 33.24 -34.12 -2.47
CA ASP A 417 32.06 -34.69 -1.81
C ASP A 417 31.45 -33.76 -0.75
N LYS A 418 30.17 -33.94 -0.40
CA LYS A 418 29.48 -33.20 0.69
C LYS A 418 29.30 -34.08 1.94
N PRO A 419 30.31 -34.19 2.82
CA PRO A 419 30.16 -34.85 4.12
C PRO A 419 29.24 -34.05 5.06
N GLU A 420 28.37 -34.75 5.80
CA GLU A 420 27.51 -34.14 6.83
C GLU A 420 28.25 -33.84 8.14
N TRP A 421 29.37 -34.51 8.39
CA TRP A 421 30.12 -34.45 9.65
C TRP A 421 31.61 -34.20 9.39
N ALA A 422 32.21 -33.30 10.17
CA ALA A 422 33.65 -32.99 10.09
C ALA A 422 34.51 -33.74 11.12
N LEU A 423 33.88 -34.29 12.15
CA LEU A 423 34.50 -35.06 13.23
C LEU A 423 33.98 -36.51 13.20
N SER A 424 34.82 -37.45 13.60
CA SER A 424 34.43 -38.83 13.87
C SER A 424 33.54 -38.92 15.13
N PRO A 425 32.85 -40.05 15.36
CA PRO A 425 32.15 -40.30 16.62
C PRO A 425 33.05 -40.29 17.88
N SER A 426 34.38 -40.37 17.71
CA SER A 426 35.37 -40.23 18.79
C SER A 426 35.91 -38.79 18.94
N GLY A 427 35.33 -37.82 18.24
CA GLY A 427 35.72 -36.40 18.28
C GLY A 427 36.98 -36.05 17.47
N ALA A 428 37.56 -36.99 16.71
CA ALA A 428 38.74 -36.75 15.90
C ALA A 428 38.37 -36.20 14.52
N MET A 429 39.03 -35.14 14.07
CA MET A 429 38.77 -34.53 12.76
C MET A 429 39.01 -35.51 11.60
N LEU A 430 38.07 -35.58 10.65
CA LEU A 430 38.14 -36.53 9.55
C LEU A 430 39.22 -36.12 8.51
N PRO A 431 39.86 -37.08 7.79
CA PRO A 431 41.17 -36.85 7.15
C PRO A 431 41.24 -35.80 6.02
N LYS A 432 40.10 -35.35 5.49
CA LYS A 432 39.98 -34.30 4.46
C LYS A 432 39.59 -32.93 5.04
N PHE A 433 39.34 -32.83 6.34
CA PHE A 433 39.07 -31.58 7.04
C PHE A 433 40.34 -31.09 7.75
N GLN A 434 40.55 -29.78 7.74
CA GLN A 434 41.58 -29.10 8.52
C GLN A 434 41.01 -27.83 9.16
N ASN A 435 41.43 -27.47 10.37
CA ASN A 435 41.05 -26.19 10.96
C ASN A 435 41.77 -25.05 10.21
N ALA A 436 40.99 -24.15 9.62
CA ALA A 436 41.47 -22.99 8.87
C ALA A 436 41.70 -21.78 9.79
N CYS A 437 40.79 -21.54 10.74
CA CYS A 437 40.95 -20.54 11.80
C CYS A 437 39.86 -20.70 12.89
N THR A 438 40.20 -20.32 14.13
CA THR A 438 39.21 -20.14 15.21
C THR A 438 38.72 -18.70 15.23
N VAL A 439 37.44 -18.47 14.92
CA VAL A 439 36.81 -17.15 15.06
C VAL A 439 36.43 -16.92 16.51
N ARG A 440 36.61 -15.68 17.01
CA ARG A 440 36.21 -15.25 18.35
C ARG A 440 35.32 -14.02 18.26
N ALA A 441 34.20 -14.01 18.98
CA ALA A 441 33.23 -12.92 18.99
C ALA A 441 32.70 -12.64 20.41
N ASN A 442 32.42 -11.38 20.73
CA ASN A 442 31.72 -10.99 21.95
C ASN A 442 30.23 -10.78 21.61
N LEU A 443 29.37 -11.64 22.17
CA LEU A 443 27.93 -11.69 21.91
C LEU A 443 27.10 -11.01 23.02
N ARG A 444 27.73 -10.25 23.94
CA ARG A 444 27.07 -9.67 25.12
C ARG A 444 25.86 -8.79 24.79
N ASN A 445 25.87 -8.08 23.66
CA ASN A 445 24.73 -7.27 23.21
C ASN A 445 23.51 -8.10 22.77
N LEU A 446 23.69 -9.39 22.48
CA LEU A 446 22.62 -10.30 22.07
C LEU A 446 21.96 -11.03 23.26
N GLN A 447 22.34 -10.70 24.51
CA GLN A 447 21.79 -11.34 25.70
C GLN A 447 20.25 -11.19 25.82
N GLY A 448 19.68 -10.10 25.30
CA GLY A 448 18.22 -9.90 25.22
C GLY A 448 17.49 -10.79 24.19
N ALA A 449 18.22 -11.44 23.28
CA ALA A 449 17.65 -12.32 22.25
C ALA A 449 17.70 -13.82 22.62
N LEU A 450 18.18 -14.17 23.82
CA LEU A 450 18.16 -15.54 24.35
C LEU A 450 16.72 -16.01 24.61
N LYS A 451 16.27 -17.04 23.90
CA LYS A 451 14.95 -17.67 24.10
C LYS A 451 15.08 -18.99 24.84
N SER A 452 14.42 -19.11 26.01
CA SER A 452 14.40 -20.35 26.79
C SER A 452 13.46 -21.38 26.20
N ASP A 453 13.85 -22.65 26.19
CA ASP A 453 13.07 -23.79 25.70
C ASP A 453 13.29 -25.02 26.60
N ILE A 454 12.48 -26.07 26.47
CA ILE A 454 12.53 -27.28 27.32
C ILE A 454 12.81 -28.51 26.46
N GLY A 455 13.89 -29.22 26.79
CA GLY A 455 14.31 -30.40 26.05
C GLY A 455 13.40 -31.60 26.26
N SER A 456 13.48 -32.57 25.34
CA SER A 456 12.70 -33.83 25.36
C SER A 456 12.84 -34.68 26.64
N HIS A 457 13.81 -34.35 27.50
CA HIS A 457 14.07 -35.01 28.79
C HIS A 457 13.76 -34.11 30.00
N GLY A 458 13.03 -33.00 29.81
CA GLY A 458 12.59 -32.08 30.86
C GLY A 458 13.58 -30.97 31.27
N SER A 459 14.84 -31.03 30.80
CA SER A 459 15.86 -30.02 31.09
C SER A 459 15.61 -28.72 30.30
N ARG A 460 15.57 -27.57 30.99
CA ARG A 460 15.46 -26.25 30.36
C ARG A 460 16.81 -25.82 29.78
N TYR A 461 16.79 -25.27 28.57
CA TYR A 461 17.95 -24.72 27.86
C TYR A 461 17.57 -23.37 27.22
N TRP A 462 18.55 -22.66 26.65
CA TRP A 462 18.38 -21.35 26.04
C TRP A 462 19.00 -21.33 24.64
N THR A 463 18.38 -20.61 23.71
CA THR A 463 18.81 -20.53 22.31
C THR A 463 19.12 -19.09 21.91
N LEU A 464 20.16 -18.92 21.12
CA LEU A 464 20.48 -17.65 20.46
C LEU A 464 20.59 -17.91 18.96
N ASN A 465 19.93 -17.09 18.14
CA ASN A 465 20.03 -17.17 16.69
C ASN A 465 20.76 -15.93 16.19
N TYR A 466 21.68 -16.09 15.25
CA TYR A 466 22.49 -15.00 14.69
C TYR A 466 23.16 -15.43 13.38
N ASP A 467 23.56 -14.45 12.59
CA ASP A 467 24.18 -14.66 11.28
C ASP A 467 25.67 -14.31 11.37
N VAL A 468 26.56 -15.17 10.86
CA VAL A 468 28.02 -14.93 10.87
C VAL A 468 28.53 -14.73 9.46
N CYS A 469 29.07 -13.54 9.18
CA CYS A 469 29.60 -13.14 7.89
C CYS A 469 31.13 -13.00 7.96
N ILE A 470 31.84 -13.85 7.23
CA ILE A 470 33.32 -13.83 7.17
C ILE A 470 33.75 -13.36 5.78
N ARG A 471 34.63 -12.36 5.74
CA ARG A 471 35.22 -11.83 4.51
C ARG A 471 36.55 -12.53 4.25
N PHE A 472 36.70 -13.07 3.04
CA PHE A 472 37.98 -13.50 2.49
C PHE A 472 38.38 -12.52 1.38
N GLY A 473 39.52 -11.84 1.52
CA GLY A 473 40.00 -10.89 0.49
C GLY A 473 41.01 -9.81 0.93
N GLY A 474 41.27 -9.65 2.24
CA GLY A 474 42.32 -8.76 2.76
C GLY A 474 43.62 -9.49 3.12
N THR A 475 44.66 -8.76 3.50
CA THR A 475 45.90 -9.32 4.10
C THR A 475 45.69 -9.87 5.51
N GLU A 476 44.57 -9.57 6.15
CA GLU A 476 44.07 -10.19 7.37
C GLU A 476 42.60 -10.61 7.19
N LEU A 477 42.11 -11.47 8.10
CA LEU A 477 40.83 -12.16 8.00
C LEU A 477 39.80 -11.51 8.95
N GLU A 478 38.77 -10.85 8.39
CA GLU A 478 37.73 -10.15 9.18
C GLU A 478 36.39 -10.90 9.16
N GLY A 479 35.69 -10.91 10.30
CA GLY A 479 34.33 -11.42 10.44
C GLY A 479 33.43 -10.47 11.25
N TYR A 480 32.15 -10.41 10.89
CA TYR A 480 31.11 -9.58 11.51
C TYR A 480 29.72 -10.25 11.36
N MET A 481 28.65 -9.61 11.84
CA MET A 481 27.32 -10.22 11.99
C MET A 481 26.22 -9.21 11.56
N GLU A 482 25.13 -9.67 10.93
CA GLU A 482 24.06 -8.84 10.33
C GLU A 482 22.64 -9.39 10.68
N TRP A 483 21.59 -8.59 10.43
CA TRP A 483 20.16 -8.97 10.40
C TRP A 483 19.36 -7.93 9.57
N GLU A 484 18.17 -8.28 9.04
CA GLU A 484 17.40 -7.45 8.09
C GLU A 484 15.92 -7.28 8.49
N GLU A 485 15.30 -6.14 8.18
CA GLU A 485 13.98 -5.71 8.68
C GLU A 485 13.04 -5.19 7.55
N ALA A 486 11.81 -5.74 7.51
CA ALA A 486 10.65 -5.41 6.66
C ALA A 486 10.58 -5.97 5.20
N VAL A 487 9.37 -6.45 4.83
CA VAL A 487 8.96 -6.82 3.46
C VAL A 487 7.58 -6.20 3.17
N SER A 488 7.44 -5.42 2.09
CA SER A 488 6.17 -4.80 1.68
C SER A 488 5.41 -5.62 0.62
N VAL A 489 4.13 -5.93 0.86
CA VAL A 489 3.26 -6.69 -0.08
C VAL A 489 2.60 -5.74 -1.09
N SER A 490 3.10 -5.73 -2.34
CA SER A 490 2.79 -4.65 -3.30
C SER A 490 1.87 -4.99 -4.48
N GLY A 491 1.51 -6.27 -4.71
CA GLY A 491 0.76 -6.71 -5.91
C GLY A 491 -0.55 -7.48 -5.65
N TRP A 492 -1.59 -6.79 -5.21
CA TRP A 492 -2.92 -7.37 -5.06
C TRP A 492 -3.61 -7.55 -6.44
N GLN A 493 -4.56 -8.50 -6.54
CA GLN A 493 -4.96 -9.11 -7.83
C GLN A 493 -5.57 -8.15 -8.86
N GLU A 494 -4.77 -7.78 -9.87
CA GLU A 494 -4.90 -8.12 -11.32
C GLU A 494 -6.26 -8.19 -12.04
N ALA A 495 -7.38 -7.75 -11.45
CA ALA A 495 -8.67 -7.63 -12.11
C ALA A 495 -9.13 -6.16 -12.08
N HIS A 496 -9.22 -5.55 -13.27
CA HIS A 496 -9.79 -4.21 -13.55
C HIS A 496 -9.10 -2.96 -13.00
N ASN A 497 -8.12 -3.07 -12.09
CA ASN A 497 -7.19 -1.97 -11.82
C ASN A 497 -5.84 -2.50 -11.30
N GLN A 498 -4.72 -2.15 -11.95
CA GLN A 498 -3.36 -2.42 -11.45
C GLN A 498 -2.97 -1.47 -10.31
N GLN A 499 -3.86 -1.31 -9.33
CA GLN A 499 -3.67 -0.46 -8.17
C GLN A 499 -3.40 -1.34 -6.96
N GLY A 500 -2.34 -1.04 -6.20
CA GLY A 500 -2.14 -1.63 -4.87
C GLY A 500 -3.07 -0.99 -3.82
N LYS A 501 -4.36 -0.93 -4.16
CA LYS A 501 -5.49 -0.41 -3.38
C LYS A 501 -6.73 -1.19 -3.78
N ILE A 502 -7.51 -1.59 -2.79
CA ILE A 502 -8.76 -2.33 -2.98
C ILE A 502 -9.92 -1.42 -2.52
N PRO A 503 -10.98 -1.24 -3.33
CA PRO A 503 -12.19 -0.54 -2.91
C PRO A 503 -12.78 -1.14 -1.61
N THR A 504 -13.31 -0.31 -0.73
CA THR A 504 -13.93 -0.77 0.52
C THR A 504 -15.42 -1.10 0.28
N LEU A 505 -15.64 -2.20 -0.44
CA LEU A 505 -16.93 -2.65 -0.98
C LEU A 505 -17.15 -4.14 -0.69
N VAL A 506 -18.39 -4.53 -0.33
CA VAL A 506 -18.79 -5.95 -0.15
C VAL A 506 -20.22 -6.17 -0.61
N TRP A 507 -20.48 -7.13 -1.49
CA TRP A 507 -21.83 -7.61 -1.79
C TRP A 507 -22.25 -8.72 -0.84
N TYR A 508 -23.47 -8.64 -0.34
CA TYR A 508 -24.12 -9.64 0.49
C TYR A 508 -25.29 -10.29 -0.23
N ASP A 509 -25.37 -11.63 -0.18
CA ASP A 509 -26.53 -12.35 -0.68
C ASP A 509 -27.75 -12.27 0.26
N THR A 510 -28.89 -12.79 -0.18
CA THR A 510 -30.13 -12.86 0.62
C THR A 510 -30.02 -13.74 1.86
N SER A 511 -28.95 -14.54 1.97
CA SER A 511 -28.60 -15.36 3.15
C SER A 511 -27.63 -14.65 4.09
N LYS A 512 -27.33 -13.36 3.85
CA LYS A 512 -26.39 -12.53 4.62
C LYS A 512 -24.93 -12.98 4.54
N LYS A 513 -24.57 -13.75 3.52
CA LYS A 513 -23.19 -14.15 3.26
C LYS A 513 -22.53 -13.14 2.33
N ALA A 514 -21.29 -12.74 2.65
CA ALA A 514 -20.48 -11.98 1.72
C ALA A 514 -20.12 -12.86 0.50
N VAL A 515 -20.35 -12.33 -0.71
CA VAL A 515 -20.22 -13.08 -1.98
C VAL A 515 -19.28 -12.42 -2.98
N SER A 516 -18.92 -11.15 -2.79
CA SER A 516 -17.96 -10.44 -3.65
C SER A 516 -17.39 -9.21 -2.93
N PHE A 517 -16.08 -8.99 -3.07
CA PHE A 517 -15.30 -8.00 -2.33
C PHE A 517 -14.52 -7.05 -3.24
N GLY A 518 -14.39 -5.80 -2.81
CA GLY A 518 -13.41 -4.86 -3.32
C GLY A 518 -13.47 -4.58 -4.82
N ALA A 519 -12.42 -4.92 -5.56
CA ALA A 519 -12.37 -4.70 -7.01
C ALA A 519 -13.34 -5.63 -7.76
N GLU A 520 -13.52 -6.87 -7.26
CA GLU A 520 -14.43 -7.83 -7.87
C GLU A 520 -15.91 -7.44 -7.64
N ALA A 521 -16.18 -6.66 -6.59
CA ALA A 521 -17.48 -6.04 -6.33
C ALA A 521 -17.86 -4.93 -7.33
N GLN A 522 -16.90 -4.43 -8.13
CA GLN A 522 -17.12 -3.43 -9.19
C GLN A 522 -17.28 -4.05 -10.59
N LEU A 523 -17.17 -5.38 -10.71
CA LEU A 523 -17.35 -6.10 -11.98
C LEU A 523 -18.78 -5.99 -12.48
N TYR A 524 -18.92 -5.79 -13.78
CA TYR A 524 -20.24 -5.82 -14.43
C TYR A 524 -20.92 -7.19 -14.30
N THR A 525 -20.15 -8.29 -14.33
CA THR A 525 -20.67 -9.65 -14.08
C THR A 525 -21.19 -9.84 -12.66
N THR A 526 -20.51 -9.26 -11.66
CA THR A 526 -20.97 -9.26 -10.27
C THR A 526 -22.22 -8.38 -10.12
N GLU A 527 -22.29 -7.25 -10.82
CA GLU A 527 -23.47 -6.37 -10.81
C GLU A 527 -24.70 -7.06 -11.45
N GLU A 528 -24.53 -7.80 -12.55
CA GLU A 528 -25.60 -8.64 -13.11
C GLU A 528 -26.01 -9.77 -12.14
N GLN A 529 -25.04 -10.45 -11.50
CA GLN A 529 -25.34 -11.45 -10.47
C GLN A 529 -26.07 -10.85 -9.26
N ALA A 530 -25.73 -9.62 -8.87
CA ALA A 530 -26.39 -8.91 -7.79
C ALA A 530 -27.83 -8.53 -8.14
N GLU A 531 -28.08 -8.05 -9.37
CA GLU A 531 -29.44 -7.80 -9.87
C GLU A 531 -30.25 -9.10 -9.95
N ASP A 532 -29.71 -10.15 -10.59
CA ASP A 532 -30.43 -11.41 -10.86
C ASP A 532 -30.67 -12.24 -9.57
N ASN A 533 -29.83 -12.10 -8.53
CA ASN A 533 -29.94 -12.84 -7.24
C ASN A 533 -30.35 -11.97 -6.04
N GLY A 534 -30.62 -10.68 -6.23
CA GLY A 534 -31.04 -9.76 -5.16
C GLY A 534 -29.97 -9.48 -4.10
N TRP A 535 -28.70 -9.39 -4.48
CA TRP A 535 -27.62 -9.05 -3.57
C TRP A 535 -27.63 -7.55 -3.20
N ILE A 536 -27.04 -7.21 -2.06
CA ILE A 536 -27.05 -5.86 -1.50
C ILE A 536 -25.61 -5.41 -1.22
N LEU A 537 -25.23 -4.23 -1.73
CA LEU A 537 -23.88 -3.69 -1.63
C LEU A 537 -23.69 -2.88 -0.34
N ALA A 538 -22.79 -3.35 0.52
CA ALA A 538 -22.16 -2.52 1.54
C ALA A 538 -21.06 -1.66 0.91
N LYS A 539 -21.20 -0.33 0.99
CA LYS A 539 -20.21 0.66 0.57
C LYS A 539 -20.10 1.77 1.62
N TYR A 540 -18.98 2.49 1.64
CA TYR A 540 -18.72 3.61 2.56
C TYR A 540 -18.89 3.29 4.06
N PHE A 541 -18.87 2.02 4.45
CA PHE A 541 -19.12 1.58 5.82
C PHE A 541 -18.11 2.10 6.86
N LYS A 542 -16.94 2.64 6.44
CA LYS A 542 -16.03 3.42 7.31
C LYS A 542 -16.74 4.61 7.98
N LEU A 543 -17.70 5.24 7.29
CA LEU A 543 -18.44 6.41 7.81
C LEU A 543 -19.37 6.06 8.99
N HIS A 544 -19.88 4.83 9.07
CA HIS A 544 -20.73 4.38 10.18
C HIS A 544 -19.96 4.26 11.50
N LEU A 545 -18.63 4.08 11.43
CA LEU A 545 -17.74 4.00 12.59
C LEU A 545 -17.23 5.38 13.04
N HIS A 546 -17.59 6.48 12.34
CA HIS A 546 -17.18 7.83 12.76
C HIS A 546 -17.71 8.17 14.17
N PRO A 547 -16.91 8.86 15.00
CA PRO A 547 -17.37 9.53 16.21
C PRO A 547 -18.56 10.48 15.97
N SER A 548 -19.45 10.58 16.96
CA SER A 548 -20.74 11.27 16.85
C SER A 548 -20.63 12.78 16.65
N ASP A 549 -19.55 13.40 17.14
CA ASP A 549 -19.21 14.80 16.95
C ASP A 549 -18.80 15.11 15.50
N MET A 550 -18.10 14.18 14.83
CA MET A 550 -17.85 14.27 13.38
C MET A 550 -19.13 14.08 12.55
N GLN A 551 -19.97 13.10 12.90
CA GLN A 551 -21.22 12.85 12.15
C GLN A 551 -22.21 14.02 12.20
N THR A 552 -22.38 14.64 13.38
CA THR A 552 -23.33 15.74 13.59
C THR A 552 -22.92 17.05 12.94
N LYS A 553 -21.63 17.26 12.67
CA LYS A 553 -21.11 18.51 12.08
C LYS A 553 -21.42 18.67 10.57
N HIS A 554 -21.67 17.58 9.85
CA HIS A 554 -21.77 17.56 8.38
C HIS A 554 -23.09 16.98 7.82
N GLU A 555 -24.14 16.79 8.65
CA GLU A 555 -25.47 16.27 8.26
C GLU A 555 -25.46 15.03 7.34
N LEU A 556 -24.52 14.09 7.59
CA LEU A 556 -24.27 12.96 6.70
C LEU A 556 -25.49 12.03 6.57
N LYS A 557 -26.05 11.93 5.37
CA LYS A 557 -26.92 10.79 5.01
C LYS A 557 -26.04 9.59 4.67
N LEU A 558 -25.91 8.68 5.63
CA LEU A 558 -25.29 7.38 5.42
C LEU A 558 -26.25 6.46 4.66
N ASP A 559 -25.71 5.65 3.75
CA ASP A 559 -26.46 4.56 3.14
C ASP A 559 -26.82 3.50 4.20
N PRO A 560 -28.01 2.87 4.16
CA PRO A 560 -28.35 1.82 5.10
C PRO A 560 -27.45 0.58 4.90
N LEU A 561 -27.03 -0.04 6.00
CA LEU A 561 -26.32 -1.33 5.96
C LEU A 561 -27.22 -2.44 5.36
N PRO A 562 -26.65 -3.49 4.75
CA PRO A 562 -27.43 -4.61 4.25
C PRO A 562 -28.33 -5.22 5.35
N PRO A 563 -29.62 -5.49 5.10
CA PRO A 563 -30.60 -5.88 6.12
C PRO A 563 -30.17 -7.05 7.02
N GLY A 564 -29.88 -6.72 8.28
CA GLY A 564 -29.50 -7.69 9.30
C GLY A 564 -28.10 -8.28 9.14
N VAL A 565 -27.20 -7.59 8.41
CA VAL A 565 -25.74 -7.72 8.45
C VAL A 565 -25.21 -6.59 9.34
N SER A 566 -24.47 -6.90 10.40
CA SER A 566 -23.96 -5.88 11.31
C SER A 566 -22.70 -5.20 10.77
N LEU A 567 -22.41 -3.97 11.22
CA LEU A 567 -21.17 -3.28 10.83
C LEU A 567 -19.92 -4.12 11.14
N ARG A 568 -19.92 -4.82 12.28
CA ARG A 568 -18.83 -5.71 12.69
C ARG A 568 -18.63 -6.86 11.70
N GLN A 569 -19.71 -7.45 11.19
CA GLN A 569 -19.64 -8.51 10.18
C GLN A 569 -19.01 -7.98 8.88
N ILE A 570 -19.41 -6.79 8.42
CA ILE A 570 -18.85 -6.18 7.20
C ILE A 570 -17.33 -5.96 7.34
N TYR A 571 -16.89 -5.48 8.50
CA TYR A 571 -15.46 -5.33 8.78
C TYR A 571 -14.74 -6.68 8.89
N SER A 572 -15.30 -7.70 9.56
CA SER A 572 -14.64 -9.00 9.69
C SER A 572 -14.55 -9.76 8.36
N ASP A 573 -15.59 -9.70 7.54
CA ASP A 573 -15.61 -10.36 6.22
C ASP A 573 -14.57 -9.69 5.31
N PHE A 574 -14.52 -8.35 5.27
CA PHE A 574 -13.54 -7.61 4.47
C PHE A 574 -12.10 -7.77 4.97
N LEU A 575 -11.88 -7.77 6.29
CA LEU A 575 -10.56 -8.03 6.89
C LEU A 575 -10.11 -9.48 6.63
N GLY A 576 -11.02 -10.46 6.68
CA GLY A 576 -10.72 -11.87 6.37
C GLY A 576 -10.33 -12.07 4.91
N TYR A 577 -11.05 -11.41 3.98
CA TYR A 577 -10.69 -11.33 2.57
C TYR A 577 -9.26 -10.77 2.38
N LEU A 578 -8.89 -9.71 3.09
CA LEU A 578 -7.52 -9.19 3.05
C LEU A 578 -6.49 -10.19 3.59
N LEU A 579 -6.76 -10.89 4.69
CA LEU A 579 -5.84 -11.88 5.25
C LEU A 579 -5.59 -13.05 4.27
N GLU A 580 -6.65 -13.60 3.68
CA GLU A 580 -6.58 -14.73 2.73
C GLU A 580 -5.77 -14.35 1.47
N HIS A 581 -6.00 -13.15 0.92
CA HIS A 581 -5.23 -12.67 -0.23
C HIS A 581 -3.79 -12.25 0.13
N THR A 582 -3.54 -11.72 1.34
CA THR A 582 -2.15 -11.48 1.84
C THR A 582 -1.37 -12.78 1.84
N ARG A 583 -1.98 -13.83 2.41
CA ARG A 583 -1.43 -15.18 2.45
C ARG A 583 -1.15 -15.68 1.04
N SER A 584 -2.15 -15.72 0.17
CA SER A 584 -2.00 -16.21 -1.21
C SER A 584 -0.88 -15.50 -1.97
N TYR A 585 -0.78 -14.17 -1.84
CA TYR A 585 0.32 -13.41 -2.44
C TYR A 585 1.69 -13.80 -1.87
N PHE A 586 1.80 -13.92 -0.54
CA PHE A 586 3.03 -14.29 0.14
C PHE A 586 3.50 -15.71 -0.25
N GLU A 587 2.57 -16.67 -0.30
CA GLU A 587 2.86 -18.06 -0.71
C GLU A 587 3.34 -18.16 -2.18
N ASP A 588 2.84 -17.30 -3.08
CA ASP A 588 3.18 -17.27 -4.51
C ASP A 588 4.47 -16.48 -4.84
N ARG A 589 4.76 -15.41 -4.10
CA ARG A 589 5.81 -14.41 -4.45
C ARG A 589 7.08 -14.53 -3.60
N ILE A 590 7.05 -15.24 -2.47
CA ILE A 590 8.24 -15.45 -1.61
C ILE A 590 8.80 -16.85 -1.84
N LEU A 591 10.13 -16.98 -1.93
CA LEU A 591 10.79 -18.29 -1.96
C LEU A 591 10.45 -19.05 -0.67
N ASP A 592 9.91 -20.25 -0.83
CA ASP A 592 9.36 -21.10 0.24
C ASP A 592 8.26 -20.43 1.09
N GLY A 593 7.59 -19.42 0.53
CA GLY A 593 6.56 -18.60 1.17
C GLY A 593 5.48 -19.38 1.91
N LYS A 594 5.00 -20.51 1.37
CA LYS A 594 4.05 -21.40 2.07
C LYS A 594 4.59 -21.96 3.39
N ALA A 595 5.78 -22.54 3.38
CA ALA A 595 6.39 -23.10 4.59
C ALA A 595 6.77 -22.01 5.60
N ILE A 596 7.16 -20.82 5.12
CA ILE A 596 7.43 -19.65 5.95
C ILE A 596 6.12 -19.13 6.58
N TRP A 597 5.04 -19.01 5.81
CA TRP A 597 3.73 -18.56 6.30
C TRP A 597 3.16 -19.52 7.35
N GLU A 598 3.14 -20.82 7.08
CA GLU A 598 2.69 -21.85 8.03
C GLU A 598 3.48 -21.82 9.35
N ARG A 599 4.79 -21.50 9.29
CA ARG A 599 5.68 -21.40 10.45
C ARG A 599 5.53 -20.10 11.24
N HIS A 600 5.28 -18.97 10.58
CA HIS A 600 5.39 -17.63 11.19
C HIS A 600 4.05 -16.88 11.34
N SER A 601 2.99 -17.28 10.65
CA SER A 601 1.65 -16.69 10.82
C SER A 601 1.10 -16.76 12.25
N PRO A 602 1.35 -17.79 13.09
CA PRO A 602 0.92 -17.78 14.49
C PRO A 602 1.59 -16.69 15.34
N THR A 603 2.75 -16.17 14.89
CA THR A 603 3.51 -15.10 15.54
C THR A 603 3.43 -13.78 14.78
N MET A 604 2.50 -13.64 13.83
CA MET A 604 2.31 -12.41 13.06
C MET A 604 1.80 -11.29 13.95
N GLU A 605 2.40 -10.11 13.80
CA GLU A 605 1.88 -8.84 14.31
C GLU A 605 1.18 -8.09 13.18
N VAL A 606 0.12 -7.37 13.52
CA VAL A 606 -0.75 -6.64 12.60
C VAL A 606 -0.88 -5.21 13.11
N VAL A 607 -0.48 -4.25 12.28
CA VAL A 607 -0.66 -2.83 12.60
C VAL A 607 -1.79 -2.27 11.74
N ILE A 608 -2.88 -1.84 12.39
CA ILE A 608 -4.02 -1.22 11.71
C ILE A 608 -3.89 0.29 11.86
N ALA A 609 -3.73 0.98 10.73
CA ALA A 609 -3.78 2.43 10.70
C ALA A 609 -5.22 2.95 10.78
N HIS A 610 -5.43 4.04 11.52
CA HIS A 610 -6.74 4.69 11.66
C HIS A 610 -6.64 6.22 11.55
N PRO A 611 -7.73 6.94 11.16
CA PRO A 611 -7.75 8.39 11.15
C PRO A 611 -7.35 8.96 12.50
N ASN A 612 -6.62 10.09 12.53
CA ASN A 612 -6.12 10.66 13.78
C ASN A 612 -7.28 11.08 14.73
N GLY A 613 -8.49 11.27 14.20
CA GLY A 613 -9.71 11.53 14.99
C GLY A 613 -10.38 10.31 15.63
N TRP A 614 -9.90 9.08 15.40
CA TRP A 614 -10.46 7.86 16.00
C TRP A 614 -9.78 7.53 17.33
N GLY A 615 -10.56 7.04 18.31
CA GLY A 615 -10.11 6.77 19.67
C GLY A 615 -10.28 5.31 20.09
N ILE A 616 -10.31 5.09 21.41
CA ILE A 616 -10.34 3.76 22.06
C ILE A 616 -11.52 2.92 21.53
N ARG A 617 -12.70 3.55 21.36
CA ARG A 617 -13.93 2.89 20.91
C ARG A 617 -13.75 2.28 19.52
N GLU A 618 -13.26 3.08 18.57
CA GLU A 618 -13.06 2.64 17.19
C GLU A 618 -11.90 1.63 17.08
N GLN A 619 -10.79 1.86 17.78
CA GLN A 619 -9.66 0.89 17.85
C GLN A 619 -10.11 -0.47 18.37
N ALA A 620 -10.92 -0.50 19.42
CA ALA A 620 -11.39 -1.75 20.00
C ALA A 620 -12.45 -2.45 19.12
N PHE A 621 -13.31 -1.69 18.43
CA PHE A 621 -14.17 -2.24 17.38
C PHE A 621 -13.34 -2.90 16.27
N LEU A 622 -12.33 -2.20 15.74
CA LEU A 622 -11.42 -2.73 14.71
C LEU A 622 -10.69 -4.00 15.20
N ARG A 623 -10.22 -4.01 16.44
CA ARG A 623 -9.58 -5.20 17.05
C ARG A 623 -10.55 -6.38 17.16
N SER A 624 -11.80 -6.12 17.54
CA SER A 624 -12.87 -7.13 17.62
C SER A 624 -13.25 -7.70 16.25
N ALA A 625 -13.16 -6.90 15.19
CA ALA A 625 -13.33 -7.34 13.81
C ALA A 625 -12.09 -8.12 13.29
N ALA A 626 -10.87 -7.68 13.61
CA ALA A 626 -9.63 -8.37 13.23
C ALA A 626 -9.52 -9.77 13.88
N VAL A 627 -9.94 -9.92 15.14
CA VAL A 627 -10.07 -11.23 15.80
C VAL A 627 -11.11 -12.11 15.09
N ALA A 628 -12.28 -11.56 14.75
CA ALA A 628 -13.31 -12.31 14.01
C ALA A 628 -12.85 -12.70 12.59
N ALA A 629 -11.97 -11.91 11.97
CA ALA A 629 -11.33 -12.17 10.69
C ALA A 629 -10.16 -13.18 10.76
N GLY A 630 -9.77 -13.65 11.95
CA GLY A 630 -8.72 -14.66 12.12
C GLY A 630 -7.29 -14.14 12.22
N PHE A 631 -7.06 -12.83 12.36
CA PHE A 631 -5.70 -12.27 12.54
C PHE A 631 -5.06 -12.62 13.90
N SER A 632 -5.88 -12.86 14.94
CA SER A 632 -5.41 -13.17 16.29
C SER A 632 -6.50 -13.84 17.12
N THR A 633 -6.13 -14.49 18.22
CA THR A 633 -7.06 -14.93 19.26
C THR A 633 -7.46 -13.75 20.15
N SER A 634 -8.62 -13.83 20.82
CA SER A 634 -9.07 -12.77 21.74
C SER A 634 -8.09 -12.48 22.89
N GLU A 635 -7.32 -13.48 23.31
CA GLU A 635 -6.33 -13.38 24.40
C GLU A 635 -5.06 -12.65 23.94
N GLU A 636 -4.59 -12.93 22.72
CA GLU A 636 -3.37 -12.37 22.15
C GLU A 636 -3.60 -11.06 21.37
N ALA A 637 -4.85 -10.69 21.09
CA ALA A 637 -5.19 -9.53 20.26
C ALA A 637 -4.62 -8.21 20.79
N ARG A 638 -4.40 -8.06 22.10
CA ARG A 638 -3.79 -6.84 22.68
C ARG A 638 -2.30 -6.71 22.37
N SER A 639 -1.57 -7.80 22.13
CA SER A 639 -0.14 -7.75 21.75
C SER A 639 0.06 -7.88 20.24
N LYS A 640 -0.79 -8.65 19.54
CA LYS A 640 -0.66 -8.90 18.09
C LYS A 640 -1.39 -7.89 17.20
N VAL A 641 -2.43 -7.20 17.68
CA VAL A 641 -3.18 -6.20 16.88
C VAL A 641 -2.98 -4.81 17.47
N ARG A 642 -1.99 -4.10 16.90
CA ARG A 642 -1.54 -2.76 17.31
C ARG A 642 -2.17 -1.69 16.42
N PHE A 643 -2.25 -0.47 16.92
CA PHE A 643 -2.81 0.67 16.19
C PHE A 643 -1.80 1.81 16.01
N VAL A 644 -1.87 2.48 14.87
CA VAL A 644 -1.09 3.68 14.52
C VAL A 644 -2.02 4.69 13.85
N THR A 645 -1.72 5.99 13.95
CA THR A 645 -2.51 7.00 13.23
C THR A 645 -2.09 7.11 11.76
N GLU A 646 -3.02 7.43 10.87
CA GLU A 646 -2.78 7.61 9.42
C GLU A 646 -1.65 8.64 9.18
N ALA A 647 -1.64 9.77 9.89
CA ALA A 647 -0.55 10.76 9.79
C ALA A 647 0.80 10.24 10.34
N GLU A 648 0.84 9.54 11.48
CA GLU A 648 2.08 9.02 12.07
C GLU A 648 2.73 7.94 11.19
N ALA A 649 1.94 7.03 10.64
CA ALA A 649 2.42 6.07 9.66
C ALA A 649 3.00 6.79 8.43
N SER A 650 2.28 7.79 7.90
CA SER A 650 2.76 8.60 6.77
C SER A 650 4.09 9.31 7.06
N VAL A 651 4.38 9.74 8.30
CA VAL A 651 5.71 10.27 8.69
C VAL A 651 6.80 9.22 8.47
N HIS A 652 6.63 8.02 9.04
CA HIS A 652 7.58 6.92 8.92
C HIS A 652 7.87 6.55 7.46
N PHE A 653 6.82 6.50 6.63
CA PHE A 653 6.96 6.32 5.19
C PHE A 653 7.77 7.45 4.53
N CYS A 654 7.46 8.71 4.81
CA CYS A 654 8.17 9.86 4.24
C CYS A 654 9.66 9.85 4.57
N ILE A 655 10.04 9.51 5.81
CA ILE A 655 11.44 9.48 6.25
C ILE A 655 12.26 8.43 5.50
N HIS A 656 11.68 7.26 5.24
CA HIS A 656 12.35 6.16 4.54
C HIS A 656 12.37 6.33 3.02
N HIS A 657 11.27 6.86 2.45
CA HIS A 657 11.08 6.96 1.01
C HIS A 657 11.44 8.35 0.46
N THR A 658 12.12 9.21 1.21
CA THR A 658 12.66 10.49 0.73
C THR A 658 13.97 10.82 1.45
N ASN A 659 14.72 11.83 1.00
CA ASN A 659 15.86 12.36 1.73
C ASN A 659 15.48 13.33 2.88
N LEU A 660 14.21 13.39 3.29
CA LEU A 660 13.72 14.19 4.43
C LEU A 660 14.57 13.95 5.68
N GLY A 661 14.90 12.69 5.98
CA GLY A 661 15.73 12.31 7.14
C GLY A 661 17.13 12.94 7.20
N ASN A 662 17.60 13.58 6.13
CA ASN A 662 18.86 14.35 6.10
C ASN A 662 18.66 15.86 6.33
N ALA A 663 17.44 16.39 6.16
CA ALA A 663 17.08 17.78 6.43
C ALA A 663 16.60 17.98 7.90
N LEU A 664 16.03 16.93 8.49
CA LEU A 664 15.53 16.92 9.88
C LEU A 664 16.63 17.23 10.90
N HIS A 665 16.42 18.23 11.75
CA HIS A 665 17.28 18.58 12.88
C HIS A 665 16.47 19.02 14.12
N PRO A 666 16.99 18.86 15.34
CA PRO A 666 16.26 19.24 16.56
C PRO A 666 15.81 20.70 16.55
N GLY A 667 14.57 20.95 16.98
CA GLY A 667 13.95 22.28 16.98
C GLY A 667 13.24 22.69 15.69
N MET A 668 13.37 21.92 14.60
CA MET A 668 12.55 22.08 13.40
C MET A 668 11.14 21.52 13.62
N ASN A 669 10.14 22.19 13.02
CA ASN A 669 8.77 21.68 12.89
C ASN A 669 8.49 21.30 11.43
N PHE A 670 7.64 20.30 11.21
CA PHE A 670 7.07 20.00 9.90
C PHE A 670 5.61 19.56 10.03
N ALA A 671 4.81 19.80 9.00
CA ALA A 671 3.41 19.37 8.95
C ALA A 671 3.26 18.08 8.14
N VAL A 672 2.30 17.25 8.53
CA VAL A 672 1.74 16.19 7.68
C VAL A 672 0.27 16.49 7.45
N CYS A 673 -0.15 16.47 6.19
CA CYS A 673 -1.53 16.59 5.77
C CYS A 673 -1.91 15.32 4.98
N ASP A 674 -2.53 14.35 5.65
CA ASP A 674 -3.05 13.15 5.01
C ASP A 674 -4.42 13.44 4.43
N ALA A 675 -4.46 13.77 3.15
CA ALA A 675 -5.70 14.01 2.43
C ALA A 675 -6.24 12.68 1.89
N GLY A 676 -7.14 12.06 2.66
CA GLY A 676 -7.72 10.75 2.41
C GLY A 676 -9.01 10.75 1.56
N GLY A 677 -9.66 9.58 1.50
CA GLY A 677 -10.89 9.40 0.73
C GLY A 677 -12.13 10.04 1.37
N SER A 678 -12.23 10.01 2.70
CA SER A 678 -13.36 10.53 3.48
C SER A 678 -12.96 11.60 4.50
N THR A 679 -11.76 11.50 5.06
CA THR A 679 -11.19 12.41 6.06
C THR A 679 -9.91 13.05 5.52
N VAL A 680 -9.57 14.21 6.07
CA VAL A 680 -8.26 14.83 5.93
C VAL A 680 -7.71 15.11 7.31
N ASP A 681 -6.56 14.53 7.63
CA ASP A 681 -5.92 14.59 8.94
C ASP A 681 -4.68 15.49 8.86
N THR A 682 -4.52 16.42 9.82
CA THR A 682 -3.37 17.34 9.85
C THR A 682 -2.69 17.32 11.20
N THR A 683 -1.38 17.10 11.21
CA THR A 683 -0.56 17.03 12.43
C THR A 683 0.75 17.81 12.25
N ILE A 684 1.15 18.58 13.26
CA ILE A 684 2.44 19.27 13.30
C ILE A 684 3.39 18.55 14.24
N TYR A 685 4.53 18.11 13.73
CA TYR A 685 5.57 17.44 14.49
C TYR A 685 6.78 18.35 14.72
N GLY A 686 7.17 18.49 15.97
CA GLY A 686 8.45 19.06 16.39
C GLY A 686 9.49 17.99 16.61
N ILE A 687 10.72 18.24 16.15
CA ILE A 687 11.82 17.28 16.22
C ILE A 687 12.59 17.49 17.53
N THR A 688 12.61 16.48 18.40
CA THR A 688 13.37 16.52 19.66
C THR A 688 14.75 15.85 19.53
N SER A 689 14.87 14.85 18.66
CA SER A 689 16.14 14.21 18.27
C SER A 689 16.05 13.80 16.80
N ALA A 690 17.12 13.99 16.03
CA ALA A 690 17.20 13.55 14.63
C ALA A 690 18.08 12.30 14.43
N ARG A 691 18.97 11.98 15.39
CA ARG A 691 19.92 10.86 15.39
C ARG A 691 20.29 10.49 16.85
N PRO A 692 20.61 9.22 17.17
CA PRO A 692 20.60 8.05 16.28
C PRO A 692 19.17 7.60 15.93
N ILE A 693 18.21 7.81 16.83
CA ILE A 693 16.79 7.55 16.62
C ILE A 693 16.08 8.90 16.47
N LEU A 694 15.20 9.02 15.47
CA LEU A 694 14.31 10.16 15.34
C LEU A 694 13.33 10.16 16.51
N LYS A 695 13.20 11.28 17.22
CA LYS A 695 12.15 11.47 18.23
C LYS A 695 11.30 12.67 17.86
N LEU A 696 10.00 12.42 17.76
CA LEU A 696 9.00 13.44 17.43
C LEU A 696 8.07 13.69 18.63
N LYS A 697 7.64 14.95 18.75
CA LYS A 697 6.52 15.39 19.59
C LYS A 697 5.46 16.05 18.71
N GLU A 698 4.19 15.85 19.02
CA GLU A 698 3.13 16.68 18.46
C GLU A 698 3.20 18.08 19.09
N GLU A 699 3.20 19.14 18.29
CA GLU A 699 3.19 20.54 18.80
C GLU A 699 1.77 21.01 19.16
N ARG A 700 0.75 20.40 18.55
CA ARG A 700 -0.67 20.69 18.74
C ARG A 700 -1.48 19.39 18.65
N ALA A 701 -2.67 19.37 19.26
CA ALA A 701 -3.63 18.31 19.00
C ALA A 701 -3.96 18.26 17.51
N SER A 702 -3.78 17.09 16.89
CA SER A 702 -4.01 16.90 15.46
C SER A 702 -5.44 17.26 15.05
N ALA A 703 -5.61 17.84 13.87
CA ALA A 703 -6.91 18.11 13.27
C ALA A 703 -7.38 16.88 12.45
N CYS A 704 -8.70 16.72 12.32
CA CYS A 704 -9.34 15.83 11.37
C CYS A 704 -10.57 16.56 10.84
N VAL A 705 -10.67 16.75 9.52
CA VAL A 705 -11.81 17.41 8.85
C VAL A 705 -12.41 16.49 7.79
N GLN A 706 -13.70 16.65 7.52
CA GLN A 706 -14.44 15.72 6.66
C GLN A 706 -14.47 16.18 5.20
N ALA A 707 -13.29 16.46 4.66
CA ALA A 707 -13.10 17.08 3.35
C ALA A 707 -12.40 16.14 2.33
N GLY A 708 -12.67 14.83 2.41
CA GLY A 708 -12.03 13.83 1.55
C GLY A 708 -12.50 13.82 0.07
N ALA A 709 -11.85 13.00 -0.76
CA ALA A 709 -12.15 12.87 -2.19
C ALA A 709 -13.60 12.49 -2.56
N ILE A 710 -14.35 11.87 -1.64
CA ILE A 710 -15.75 11.45 -1.84
C ILE A 710 -16.71 12.63 -1.96
N PHE A 711 -16.42 13.76 -1.32
CA PHE A 711 -17.32 14.92 -1.35
C PHE A 711 -17.33 15.60 -2.72
N VAL A 712 -16.21 15.54 -3.45
CA VAL A 712 -16.15 15.95 -4.86
C VAL A 712 -17.06 15.07 -5.74
N ASP A 713 -17.18 13.77 -5.43
CA ASP A 713 -18.07 12.86 -6.15
C ASP A 713 -19.56 13.19 -5.89
N PHE A 714 -19.90 13.54 -4.64
CA PHE A 714 -21.26 13.99 -4.30
C PHE A 714 -21.66 15.30 -4.99
N GLU A 715 -20.74 16.25 -5.17
CA GLU A 715 -21.05 17.49 -5.88
C GLU A 715 -21.28 17.25 -7.39
N ILE A 716 -20.49 16.41 -8.04
CA ILE A 716 -20.76 16.05 -9.43
C ILE A 716 -22.02 15.19 -9.58
N GLU A 717 -22.34 14.30 -8.63
CA GLU A 717 -23.59 13.52 -8.66
C GLU A 717 -24.81 14.44 -8.66
N LYS A 718 -24.84 15.44 -7.76
CA LYS A 718 -25.87 16.49 -7.72
C LYS A 718 -25.94 17.27 -9.03
N PHE A 719 -24.77 17.66 -9.58
CA PHE A 719 -24.69 18.41 -10.83
C PHE A 719 -25.21 17.61 -12.02
N LEU A 720 -24.78 16.37 -12.19
CA LEU A 720 -25.17 15.48 -13.28
C LEU A 720 -26.67 15.18 -13.22
N HIS A 721 -27.19 14.79 -12.06
CA HIS A 721 -28.62 14.51 -11.89
C HIS A 721 -29.48 15.73 -12.28
N LYS A 722 -29.12 16.93 -11.78
CA LYS A 722 -29.82 18.18 -12.11
C LYS A 722 -29.73 18.53 -13.61
N THR A 723 -28.55 18.33 -14.20
CA THR A 723 -28.29 18.67 -15.63
C THR A 723 -29.01 17.70 -16.57
N LEU A 724 -28.98 16.40 -16.28
CA LEU A 724 -29.68 15.37 -17.04
C LEU A 724 -31.21 15.47 -16.91
N ALA A 725 -31.72 15.82 -15.73
CA ALA A 725 -33.14 16.11 -15.54
C ALA A 725 -33.64 17.32 -16.36
N SER A 726 -32.75 18.28 -16.69
CA SER A 726 -33.13 19.47 -17.47
C SER A 726 -33.41 19.21 -18.95
N VAL A 727 -33.03 18.05 -19.49
CA VAL A 727 -33.12 17.72 -20.93
C VAL A 727 -34.21 16.70 -21.28
N GLY A 728 -35.19 16.49 -20.40
CA GLY A 728 -36.38 15.68 -20.69
C GLY A 728 -36.13 14.17 -20.82
N LEU A 729 -35.05 13.67 -20.18
CA LEU A 729 -34.77 12.24 -20.08
C LEU A 729 -35.77 11.51 -19.18
N SER A 730 -35.89 10.19 -19.34
CA SER A 730 -36.69 9.36 -18.44
C SER A 730 -36.05 9.29 -17.05
N SER A 731 -36.83 8.97 -16.01
CA SER A 731 -36.29 8.85 -14.64
C SER A 731 -35.20 7.77 -14.53
N ASP A 732 -35.32 6.69 -15.32
CA ASP A 732 -34.33 5.61 -15.38
C ASP A 732 -33.07 6.06 -16.12
N ASP A 733 -33.21 6.74 -17.27
CA ASP A 733 -32.06 7.30 -17.99
C ASP A 733 -31.31 8.35 -17.15
N ILE A 734 -32.01 9.22 -16.40
CA ILE A 734 -31.36 10.18 -15.50
C ILE A 734 -30.52 9.45 -14.45
N LYS A 735 -31.08 8.39 -13.83
CA LYS A 735 -30.40 7.60 -12.80
C LYS A 735 -29.18 6.87 -13.37
N ASP A 736 -29.35 6.15 -14.47
CA ASP A 736 -28.30 5.38 -15.11
C ASP A 736 -27.18 6.28 -15.66
N TYR A 737 -27.53 7.42 -16.26
CA TYR A 737 -26.55 8.34 -16.86
C TYR A 737 -25.80 9.15 -15.78
N THR A 738 -26.46 9.47 -14.67
CA THR A 738 -25.79 10.03 -13.48
C THR A 738 -24.79 9.03 -12.92
N LYS A 739 -25.21 7.77 -12.71
CA LYS A 739 -24.33 6.70 -12.19
C LYS A 739 -23.13 6.44 -13.11
N ALA A 740 -23.34 6.41 -14.43
CA ALA A 740 -22.27 6.29 -15.41
C ALA A 740 -21.29 7.48 -15.34
N GLY A 741 -21.82 8.71 -15.29
CA GLY A 741 -21.02 9.93 -15.23
C GLY A 741 -20.19 10.07 -13.96
N VAL A 742 -20.75 9.73 -12.78
CA VAL A 742 -19.99 9.71 -11.52
C VAL A 742 -18.85 8.68 -11.60
N LYS A 743 -19.11 7.48 -12.14
CA LYS A 743 -18.10 6.42 -12.29
C LYS A 743 -16.97 6.81 -13.25
N ASP A 744 -17.28 7.44 -14.38
CA ASP A 744 -16.28 7.93 -15.35
C ASP A 744 -15.50 9.13 -14.78
N PHE A 745 -16.16 10.04 -14.04
CA PHE A 745 -15.48 11.15 -13.38
C PHE A 745 -14.51 10.69 -12.28
N GLU A 746 -14.93 9.81 -11.38
CA GLU A 746 -14.09 9.28 -10.29
C GLU A 746 -12.87 8.52 -10.83
N SER A 747 -13.06 7.80 -11.94
CA SER A 747 -12.03 7.02 -12.62
C SER A 747 -11.07 7.88 -13.42
N PHE A 748 -11.53 8.96 -14.07
CA PHE A 748 -10.76 9.73 -15.04
C PHE A 748 -10.68 11.22 -14.70
N ALA A 749 -11.76 11.98 -14.94
CA ALA A 749 -11.72 13.44 -14.93
C ALA A 749 -11.32 14.05 -13.57
N LYS A 750 -11.76 13.48 -12.44
CA LYS A 750 -11.36 13.91 -11.09
C LYS A 750 -9.85 13.80 -10.86
N ARG A 751 -9.21 12.79 -11.45
CA ARG A 751 -7.78 12.49 -11.26
C ARG A 751 -6.90 13.33 -12.18
N ALA A 752 -7.37 13.58 -13.40
CA ALA A 752 -6.69 14.43 -14.38
C ALA A 752 -6.85 15.94 -14.11
N PHE A 753 -7.86 16.36 -13.35
CA PHE A 753 -8.09 17.77 -13.07
C PHE A 753 -6.94 18.43 -12.30
N LYS A 754 -6.32 19.43 -12.94
CA LYS A 754 -5.20 20.22 -12.41
C LYS A 754 -5.56 21.69 -12.17
N ASP A 755 -6.29 22.30 -13.09
CA ASP A 755 -6.64 23.72 -13.07
C ASP A 755 -7.85 24.02 -13.98
N GLU A 756 -8.40 25.23 -13.81
CA GLU A 756 -9.61 25.70 -14.51
C GLU A 756 -9.40 25.98 -16.01
N ALA A 757 -8.16 25.94 -16.52
CA ALA A 757 -7.87 26.19 -17.94
C ALA A 757 -8.14 24.96 -18.82
N THR A 758 -8.31 23.77 -18.21
CA THR A 758 -8.63 22.53 -18.93
C THR A 758 -10.10 22.13 -18.75
N GLU A 759 -10.79 21.90 -19.86
CA GLU A 759 -12.10 21.24 -19.84
C GLU A 759 -11.90 19.72 -19.71
N GLN A 760 -12.84 19.03 -19.04
CA GLN A 760 -12.82 17.57 -18.93
C GLN A 760 -14.08 16.97 -19.54
N SER A 761 -13.94 15.83 -20.18
CA SER A 761 -15.03 15.09 -20.80
C SER A 761 -15.43 13.92 -19.90
N VAL A 762 -16.72 13.74 -19.60
CA VAL A 762 -17.26 12.68 -18.74
C VAL A 762 -18.27 11.83 -19.51
N ALA A 763 -18.11 10.51 -19.57
CA ALA A 763 -19.11 9.62 -20.19
C ALA A 763 -20.38 9.55 -19.35
N VAL A 764 -21.48 10.08 -19.88
CA VAL A 764 -22.79 10.07 -19.22
C VAL A 764 -23.79 9.15 -19.93
N ALA A 765 -23.65 8.90 -21.23
CA ALA A 765 -24.65 8.21 -22.03
C ALA A 765 -24.02 7.36 -23.17
N HIS A 766 -24.86 6.69 -23.96
CA HIS A 766 -24.42 5.90 -25.10
C HIS A 766 -23.84 6.76 -26.24
N THR A 767 -22.97 6.20 -27.09
CA THR A 767 -22.24 6.90 -28.18
C THR A 767 -23.11 7.64 -29.20
N ARG A 768 -24.41 7.32 -29.30
CA ARG A 768 -25.38 8.03 -30.17
C ARG A 768 -26.07 9.22 -29.50
N PHE A 769 -25.84 9.45 -28.20
CA PHE A 769 -26.45 10.55 -27.46
C PHE A 769 -25.69 11.84 -27.74
N ASN A 770 -26.39 12.82 -28.29
CA ASN A 770 -25.85 14.14 -28.60
C ASN A 770 -26.89 15.17 -28.15
N ASN A 771 -26.47 16.11 -27.30
CA ASN A 771 -27.32 17.20 -26.85
C ASN A 771 -26.47 18.46 -26.59
N ALA A 772 -26.62 19.46 -27.46
CA ALA A 772 -25.86 20.69 -27.41
C ALA A 772 -26.12 21.53 -26.14
N SER A 773 -27.33 21.50 -25.57
CA SER A 773 -27.68 22.37 -24.42
C SER A 773 -26.95 21.97 -23.13
N ILE A 774 -26.50 20.72 -23.05
CA ILE A 774 -25.68 20.17 -21.95
C ILE A 774 -24.26 19.81 -22.42
N ARG A 775 -23.82 20.34 -23.58
CA ARG A 775 -22.50 20.08 -24.16
C ARG A 775 -22.14 18.59 -24.26
N ALA A 776 -23.14 17.76 -24.57
CA ALA A 776 -22.98 16.32 -24.73
C ALA A 776 -22.79 15.95 -26.21
N ARG A 777 -21.69 15.27 -26.55
CA ARG A 777 -21.38 14.73 -27.88
C ARG A 777 -20.88 13.31 -27.74
N ARG A 778 -21.28 12.41 -28.64
CA ARG A 778 -20.91 10.97 -28.62
C ARG A 778 -21.10 10.30 -27.23
N GLY A 779 -22.13 10.68 -26.48
CA GLY A 779 -22.41 10.17 -25.13
C GLY A 779 -21.57 10.76 -23.99
N ARG A 780 -20.60 11.64 -24.27
CA ARG A 780 -19.78 12.31 -23.27
C ARG A 780 -20.20 13.77 -23.09
N MET A 781 -20.30 14.22 -21.84
CA MET A 781 -20.58 15.60 -21.42
C MET A 781 -19.28 16.35 -21.20
N THR A 782 -19.09 17.50 -21.86
CA THR A 782 -17.92 18.37 -21.62
C THR A 782 -18.19 19.36 -20.50
N LEU A 783 -17.41 19.25 -19.42
CA LEU A 783 -17.47 20.11 -18.24
C LEU A 783 -16.38 21.18 -18.31
N SER A 784 -16.74 22.43 -18.01
CA SER A 784 -15.77 23.52 -17.93
C SER A 784 -14.85 23.34 -16.72
N GLY A 785 -13.60 23.78 -16.83
CA GLY A 785 -12.65 23.71 -15.71
C GLY A 785 -13.15 24.46 -14.47
N SER A 786 -13.85 25.59 -14.63
CA SER A 786 -14.52 26.30 -13.54
C SER A 786 -15.62 25.48 -12.85
N THR A 787 -16.41 24.70 -13.59
CA THR A 787 -17.44 23.83 -12.99
C THR A 787 -16.82 22.73 -12.12
N ILE A 788 -15.70 22.16 -12.57
CA ILE A 788 -15.00 21.11 -11.81
C ILE A 788 -14.29 21.71 -10.59
N LYS A 789 -13.72 22.92 -10.75
CA LYS A 789 -13.15 23.71 -9.67
C LYS A 789 -14.13 23.89 -8.51
N ASP A 790 -15.38 24.25 -8.80
CA ASP A 790 -16.42 24.43 -7.78
C ASP A 790 -16.67 23.13 -6.97
N PHE A 791 -16.58 21.95 -7.60
CA PHE A 791 -16.70 20.65 -6.89
C PHE A 791 -15.52 20.37 -5.94
N PHE A 792 -14.31 20.79 -6.31
CA PHE A 792 -13.10 20.63 -5.49
C PHE A 792 -13.02 21.65 -4.35
N ASP A 793 -13.46 22.89 -4.60
CA ASP A 793 -13.32 24.00 -3.65
C ASP A 793 -14.09 23.76 -2.35
N VAL A 794 -15.19 22.99 -2.39
CA VAL A 794 -15.89 22.53 -1.18
C VAL A 794 -14.92 21.84 -0.21
N CYS A 795 -14.05 20.95 -0.71
CA CYS A 795 -13.04 20.28 0.10
C CYS A 795 -11.82 21.18 0.36
N VAL A 796 -11.27 21.82 -0.67
CA VAL A 796 -9.99 22.54 -0.58
C VAL A 796 -10.05 23.69 0.43
N ASN A 797 -11.20 24.37 0.53
CA ASN A 797 -11.38 25.45 1.51
C ASN A 797 -11.35 24.92 2.96
N GLU A 798 -12.01 23.79 3.26
CA GLU A 798 -11.95 23.16 4.59
C GLU A 798 -10.55 22.63 4.93
N ILE A 799 -9.90 21.96 3.97
CA ILE A 799 -8.54 21.42 4.13
C ILE A 799 -7.55 22.55 4.43
N THR A 800 -7.57 23.61 3.62
CA THR A 800 -6.61 24.72 3.79
C THR A 800 -6.85 25.46 5.10
N ALA A 801 -8.10 25.73 5.49
CA ALA A 801 -8.42 26.31 6.80
C ALA A 801 -7.92 25.44 7.97
N SER A 802 -8.06 24.11 7.89
CA SER A 802 -7.52 23.17 8.88
C SER A 802 -5.99 23.23 8.98
N VAL A 803 -5.30 23.25 7.84
CA VAL A 803 -3.83 23.36 7.80
C VAL A 803 -3.36 24.71 8.31
N ASP A 804 -4.02 25.81 7.93
CA ASP A 804 -3.72 27.16 8.42
C ASP A 804 -3.80 27.23 9.95
N GLN A 805 -4.88 26.73 10.54
CA GLN A 805 -5.08 26.72 12.00
C GLN A 805 -3.99 25.89 12.72
N GLN A 806 -3.49 24.83 12.09
CA GLN A 806 -2.43 23.99 12.65
C GLN A 806 -1.05 24.65 12.55
N ILE A 807 -0.71 25.29 11.43
CA ILE A 807 0.59 25.95 11.23
C ILE A 807 0.68 27.36 11.81
N ASP A 808 -0.44 27.99 12.20
CA ASP A 808 -0.43 29.38 12.65
C ASP A 808 0.52 29.60 13.84
N GLU A 809 1.22 30.73 13.87
CA GLU A 809 2.29 31.05 14.83
C GLU A 809 3.53 30.11 14.84
N LEU A 810 3.57 29.05 14.00
CA LEU A 810 4.69 28.11 13.93
C LEU A 810 5.49 28.26 12.64
N HIS A 811 6.83 28.22 12.74
CA HIS A 811 7.68 28.12 11.55
C HIS A 811 7.71 26.67 11.05
N VAL A 812 7.08 26.43 9.90
CA VAL A 812 6.92 25.09 9.29
C VAL A 812 7.55 25.09 7.88
N PRO A 813 8.87 24.83 7.75
CA PRO A 813 9.56 24.83 6.46
C PRO A 813 9.11 23.71 5.49
N TYR A 814 8.50 22.63 6.00
CA TYR A 814 8.06 21.49 5.18
C TYR A 814 6.63 21.07 5.50
N ILE A 815 5.83 20.88 4.46
CA ILE A 815 4.49 20.28 4.54
C ILE A 815 4.50 19.00 3.69
N LEU A 816 4.25 17.86 4.32
CA LEU A 816 4.15 16.56 3.67
C LEU A 816 2.69 16.33 3.29
N LEU A 817 2.37 16.51 2.00
CA LEU A 817 1.02 16.25 1.47
C LEU A 817 0.94 14.78 1.06
N VAL A 818 0.16 14.01 1.81
CA VAL A 818 0.02 12.55 1.68
C VAL A 818 -1.45 12.15 1.52
N GLY A 819 -1.75 10.85 1.50
CA GLY A 819 -3.10 10.36 1.24
C GLY A 819 -3.47 10.31 -0.24
N GLY A 820 -4.59 9.63 -0.54
CA GLY A 820 -5.03 9.39 -1.93
C GLY A 820 -5.66 10.60 -2.62
N PHE A 821 -6.18 11.56 -1.86
CA PHE A 821 -6.70 12.84 -2.36
C PHE A 821 -5.59 13.89 -2.41
N GLY A 822 -4.62 13.83 -1.49
CA GLY A 822 -3.37 14.60 -1.59
C GLY A 822 -2.56 14.27 -2.83
N ASP A 823 -2.85 13.15 -3.49
CA ASP A 823 -2.32 12.81 -4.81
C ASP A 823 -2.96 13.59 -5.99
N SER A 824 -4.06 14.31 -5.78
CA SER A 824 -4.72 15.16 -6.79
C SER A 824 -3.81 16.29 -7.29
N LEU A 825 -3.79 16.51 -8.61
CA LEU A 825 -3.03 17.62 -9.21
C LEU A 825 -3.56 18.98 -8.76
N TYR A 826 -4.88 19.17 -8.73
CA TYR A 826 -5.50 20.41 -8.25
C TYR A 826 -5.12 20.73 -6.79
N ILE A 827 -5.22 19.76 -5.88
CA ILE A 827 -4.86 20.00 -4.47
C ILE A 827 -3.38 20.35 -4.30
N LYS A 828 -2.48 19.64 -5.00
CA LYS A 828 -1.05 19.95 -5.00
C LYS A 828 -0.79 21.38 -5.46
N GLU A 829 -1.41 21.80 -6.56
CA GLU A 829 -1.27 23.15 -7.11
C GLU A 829 -1.78 24.23 -6.14
N GLN A 830 -2.92 24.01 -5.48
CA GLN A 830 -3.46 24.93 -4.47
C GLN A 830 -2.57 25.00 -3.22
N PHE A 831 -2.02 23.87 -2.76
CA PHE A 831 -1.06 23.83 -1.65
C PHE A 831 0.24 24.57 -2.00
N LYS A 832 0.84 24.31 -3.17
CA LYS A 832 2.05 25.02 -3.63
C LYS A 832 1.80 26.53 -3.66
N LYS A 833 0.74 26.98 -4.34
CA LYS A 833 0.31 28.39 -4.41
C LYS A 833 0.12 29.05 -3.03
N ARG A 834 -0.47 28.34 -2.07
CA ARG A 834 -0.79 28.89 -0.74
C ARG A 834 0.41 28.94 0.20
N TYR A 835 1.28 27.93 0.18
CA TYR A 835 2.27 27.71 1.24
C TYR A 835 3.74 27.94 0.82
N GLU A 836 4.11 27.73 -0.45
CA GLU A 836 5.49 28.00 -0.89
C GLU A 836 5.83 29.50 -0.79
N ALA A 837 4.86 30.37 -1.11
CA ALA A 837 4.95 31.82 -0.90
C ALA A 837 5.07 32.25 0.58
N ARG A 838 4.74 31.35 1.54
CA ARG A 838 4.89 31.55 2.99
C ARG A 838 6.19 30.93 3.54
N GLY A 839 7.04 30.37 2.68
CA GLY A 839 8.30 29.72 3.07
C GLY A 839 8.17 28.24 3.44
N SER A 840 7.06 27.60 3.12
CA SER A 840 6.82 26.17 3.37
C SER A 840 6.89 25.37 2.07
N GLN A 841 7.91 24.54 1.91
CA GLN A 841 8.05 23.65 0.76
C GLN A 841 7.05 22.48 0.86
N ILE A 842 6.29 22.25 -0.20
CA ILE A 842 5.41 21.07 -0.32
C ILE A 842 6.24 19.88 -0.81
N THR A 843 6.43 18.87 0.04
CA THR A 843 7.22 17.68 -0.31
C THR A 843 6.31 16.52 -0.68
N LEU A 844 6.62 15.84 -1.79
CA LEU A 844 5.84 14.73 -2.34
C LEU A 844 6.66 13.43 -2.29
N THR A 845 6.18 12.41 -1.57
CA THR A 845 6.88 11.13 -1.36
C THR A 845 7.11 10.33 -2.63
N ASN A 846 8.22 9.58 -2.76
CA ASN A 846 8.67 9.03 -4.03
C ASN A 846 7.72 8.04 -4.75
N ASP A 847 6.94 7.26 -4.01
CA ASP A 847 5.92 6.37 -4.55
C ASP A 847 4.51 6.98 -4.45
N SER A 848 3.48 6.15 -4.62
CA SER A 848 2.09 6.56 -4.40
C SER A 848 1.85 6.90 -2.93
N THR A 849 1.47 8.14 -2.61
CA THR A 849 1.02 8.50 -1.25
C THR A 849 -0.18 7.65 -0.83
N SER A 850 -0.89 7.06 -1.80
CA SER A 850 -1.93 6.07 -1.60
C SER A 850 -1.52 4.85 -0.76
N LYS A 851 -0.23 4.51 -0.67
CA LYS A 851 0.29 3.40 0.16
C LYS A 851 1.02 3.85 1.42
N ALA A 852 1.30 5.15 1.55
CA ALA A 852 2.15 5.72 2.60
C ALA A 852 1.79 5.24 4.01
N VAL A 853 0.50 5.20 4.31
CA VAL A 853 -0.06 4.73 5.58
C VAL A 853 0.25 3.25 5.85
N ALA A 854 0.16 2.37 4.84
CA ALA A 854 0.34 0.93 5.03
C ALA A 854 1.82 0.57 5.22
N ASP A 855 2.67 1.06 4.33
CA ASP A 855 4.13 0.84 4.42
C ASP A 855 4.70 1.53 5.68
N GLY A 856 4.20 2.74 5.97
CA GLY A 856 4.52 3.50 7.17
C GLY A 856 4.15 2.82 8.48
N ALA A 857 3.04 2.07 8.53
CA ALA A 857 2.63 1.31 9.70
C ALA A 857 3.59 0.14 10.01
N VAL A 858 4.13 -0.51 8.98
CA VAL A 858 5.16 -1.56 9.13
C VAL A 858 6.47 -0.96 9.63
N ILE A 859 6.93 0.14 9.03
CA ILE A 859 8.14 0.87 9.44
C ILE A 859 8.01 1.37 10.89
N TRP A 860 6.84 1.88 11.26
CA TRP A 860 6.53 2.32 12.62
C TRP A 860 6.67 1.17 13.64
N ASN A 861 6.15 -0.02 13.32
CA ASN A 861 6.21 -1.18 14.21
C ASN A 861 7.64 -1.53 14.62
N ILE A 862 8.57 -1.36 13.69
CA ILE A 862 9.99 -1.68 13.80
C ILE A 862 10.76 -0.55 14.51
N LEU A 863 10.50 0.72 14.19
CA LEU A 863 11.34 1.85 14.61
C LEU A 863 10.78 2.76 15.72
N SER A 864 9.48 2.70 16.00
CA SER A 864 8.80 3.35 17.15
C SER A 864 9.33 4.76 17.53
N SER A 865 9.16 5.75 16.64
CA SER A 865 9.87 7.05 16.73
C SER A 865 9.10 8.22 17.37
N VAL A 866 7.83 8.05 17.74
CA VAL A 866 7.02 9.12 18.40
C VAL A 866 7.00 8.92 19.91
N HIS A 867 7.55 9.89 20.64
CA HIS A 867 7.83 9.79 22.08
C HIS A 867 6.79 10.50 22.95
N SER A 868 6.00 11.44 22.41
CA SER A 868 4.97 12.15 23.18
C SER A 868 3.80 12.61 22.30
N ARG A 869 2.56 12.48 22.80
CA ARG A 869 1.30 12.76 22.09
C ARG A 869 0.37 13.66 22.90
N ALA A 870 -0.45 14.46 22.23
CA ALA A 870 -1.44 15.34 22.88
C ALA A 870 -2.86 14.76 22.81
N PRO A 871 -3.58 14.57 23.94
CA PRO A 871 -4.91 13.96 23.92
C PRO A 871 -5.95 14.92 23.32
N ARG A 872 -6.82 14.41 22.44
CA ARG A 872 -7.90 15.18 21.80
C ARG A 872 -9.07 15.54 22.72
N TYR A 873 -9.16 14.90 23.89
CA TYR A 873 -10.19 15.11 24.90
C TYR A 873 -9.55 15.23 26.28
N SER A 874 -10.21 15.93 27.20
CA SER A 874 -9.91 15.82 28.63
C SER A 874 -10.57 14.53 29.13
N PHE A 875 -9.79 13.61 29.71
CA PHE A 875 -10.33 12.34 30.21
C PHE A 875 -10.44 12.32 31.73
N GLY A 876 -11.43 11.58 32.23
CA GLY A 876 -11.57 11.29 33.65
C GLY A 876 -12.86 10.61 34.03
N ALA A 877 -13.23 10.67 35.31
CA ALA A 877 -14.37 9.90 35.82
C ALA A 877 -15.38 10.78 36.56
N ALA A 878 -16.63 10.33 36.57
CA ALA A 878 -17.64 10.87 37.46
C ALA A 878 -17.44 10.31 38.89
N ILE A 879 -17.38 11.20 39.87
CA ILE A 879 -17.17 10.84 41.28
C ILE A 879 -18.34 11.26 42.17
N ALA A 880 -18.36 10.70 43.38
CA ALA A 880 -19.25 11.15 44.45
C ALA A 880 -18.56 12.18 45.34
N VAL A 881 -19.22 13.32 45.58
CA VAL A 881 -18.75 14.41 46.45
C VAL A 881 -19.72 14.62 47.62
N PRO A 882 -19.30 15.22 48.74
CA PRO A 882 -20.20 15.53 49.85
C PRO A 882 -21.41 16.36 49.43
N PHE A 883 -22.60 16.05 49.97
CA PHE A 883 -23.77 16.90 49.80
C PHE A 883 -23.59 18.21 50.58
N LEU A 884 -23.66 19.35 49.87
CA LEU A 884 -23.62 20.68 50.46
C LEU A 884 -25.02 21.32 50.35
N PRO A 885 -25.75 21.46 51.47
CA PRO A 885 -27.04 22.16 51.49
C PRO A 885 -26.91 23.57 50.92
N GLY A 886 -27.86 23.98 50.08
CA GLY A 886 -27.81 25.27 49.37
C GLY A 886 -27.15 25.21 48.00
N ILE A 887 -26.11 24.38 47.81
CA ILE A 887 -25.39 24.27 46.53
C ILE A 887 -25.93 23.12 45.67
N HIS A 888 -26.21 21.96 46.28
CA HIS A 888 -26.59 20.74 45.56
C HIS A 888 -28.11 20.47 45.56
N GLN A 889 -28.96 21.48 45.77
CA GLN A 889 -30.41 21.33 46.05
C GLN A 889 -31.19 20.54 44.98
N MET A 890 -30.79 20.62 43.71
CA MET A 890 -31.45 19.92 42.60
C MET A 890 -31.07 18.43 42.52
N ARG A 891 -30.02 17.98 43.22
CA ARG A 891 -29.47 16.63 43.10
C ARG A 891 -29.87 15.77 44.30
N ILE A 892 -30.25 14.51 44.04
CA ILE A 892 -30.66 13.55 45.07
C ILE A 892 -29.42 13.05 45.83
N PRO A 893 -29.28 13.30 47.15
CA PRO A 893 -28.18 12.78 47.94
C PRO A 893 -28.42 11.33 48.38
N TYR A 894 -27.35 10.62 48.69
CA TYR A 894 -27.40 9.28 49.27
C TYR A 894 -26.44 9.13 50.44
N THR A 895 -26.76 8.24 51.38
CA THR A 895 -25.91 7.95 52.54
C THR A 895 -24.81 6.94 52.15
N SER A 896 -23.55 7.36 52.24
CA SER A 896 -22.40 6.46 52.11
C SER A 896 -22.24 5.52 53.32
N ALA A 897 -21.47 4.44 53.18
CA ALA A 897 -21.18 3.51 54.30
C ALA A 897 -20.53 4.20 55.53
N ARG A 898 -19.95 5.40 55.37
CA ARG A 898 -19.41 6.23 56.45
C ARG A 898 -20.48 7.00 57.26
N GLY A 899 -21.75 6.93 56.84
CA GLY A 899 -22.85 7.75 57.39
C GLY A 899 -22.90 9.19 56.85
N GLN A 900 -22.12 9.51 55.80
CA GLN A 900 -22.08 10.85 55.20
C GLN A 900 -22.99 10.94 53.97
N GLN A 901 -23.75 12.04 53.85
CA GLN A 901 -24.52 12.38 52.65
C GLN A 901 -23.59 12.77 51.49
N MET A 902 -23.76 12.11 50.35
CA MET A 902 -22.95 12.25 49.14
C MET A 902 -23.86 12.47 47.92
N VAL A 903 -23.30 13.02 46.84
CA VAL A 903 -23.97 13.21 45.55
C VAL A 903 -23.05 12.72 44.45
N PHE A 904 -23.57 11.92 43.53
CA PHE A 904 -22.81 11.41 42.38
C PHE A 904 -22.86 12.36 41.17
N GLY A 905 -21.80 12.33 40.36
CA GLY A 905 -21.75 12.94 39.03
C GLY A 905 -20.81 14.14 38.89
N ALA A 906 -20.02 14.46 39.92
CA ALA A 906 -19.02 15.53 39.86
C ALA A 906 -17.84 15.11 38.97
N TRP A 907 -17.23 16.06 38.26
CA TRP A 907 -16.15 15.76 37.32
C TRP A 907 -14.79 15.63 38.03
N SER A 908 -14.07 14.54 37.78
CA SER A 908 -12.71 14.30 38.27
C SER A 908 -11.76 14.13 37.09
N GLN A 909 -11.14 15.24 36.66
CA GLN A 909 -10.24 15.25 35.51
C GLN A 909 -8.90 14.55 35.82
N ILE A 910 -8.50 13.64 34.94
CA ILE A 910 -7.26 12.87 35.01
C ILE A 910 -6.19 13.51 34.14
N VAL A 911 -6.57 13.88 32.91
CA VAL A 911 -5.72 14.58 31.92
C VAL A 911 -6.52 15.68 31.22
N GLN A 912 -5.84 16.73 30.77
CA GLN A 912 -6.42 17.83 30.00
C GLN A 912 -6.14 17.66 28.50
N LYS A 913 -7.13 17.98 27.68
CA LYS A 913 -7.03 18.14 26.22
C LYS A 913 -5.82 18.98 25.80
N GLY A 914 -5.17 18.61 24.70
CA GLY A 914 -4.12 19.39 24.04
C GLY A 914 -2.74 19.41 24.71
N ILE A 915 -2.59 18.89 25.93
CA ILE A 915 -1.29 18.85 26.63
C ILE A 915 -0.51 17.60 26.22
N ALA A 916 0.62 17.79 25.52
CA ALA A 916 1.49 16.68 25.12
C ALA A 916 2.06 15.92 26.33
N LEU A 917 1.92 14.60 26.31
CA LEU A 917 2.41 13.67 27.33
C LEU A 917 3.39 12.66 26.72
N ASP A 918 4.50 12.42 27.41
CA ASP A 918 5.47 11.37 27.08
C ASP A 918 4.82 9.97 27.13
N SER A 919 5.26 9.08 26.25
CA SER A 919 4.78 7.69 26.15
C SER A 919 4.88 6.92 27.47
N GLU A 920 5.87 7.22 28.30
CA GLU A 920 6.06 6.57 29.61
C GLU A 920 5.28 7.23 30.75
N VAL A 921 4.67 8.40 30.56
CA VAL A 921 3.97 9.11 31.64
C VAL A 921 2.67 8.40 32.02
N VAL A 922 2.65 7.92 33.27
CA VAL A 922 1.48 7.35 33.93
C VAL A 922 0.76 8.43 34.75
N CYS A 923 -0.42 8.82 34.29
CA CYS A 923 -1.36 9.64 35.05
C CYS A 923 -2.01 8.79 36.15
N ARG A 924 -1.76 9.17 37.41
CA ARG A 924 -2.31 8.48 38.60
C ARG A 924 -3.45 9.27 39.21
N ARG A 925 -4.54 8.59 39.56
CA ARG A 925 -5.64 9.18 40.33
C ARG A 925 -6.12 8.22 41.42
N PRO A 926 -6.22 8.70 42.68
CA PRO A 926 -6.64 7.87 43.80
C PRO A 926 -8.16 7.70 43.81
N TYR A 927 -8.60 6.46 44.01
CA TYR A 927 -9.98 6.10 44.25
C TYR A 927 -10.09 5.35 45.59
N ALA A 928 -11.29 5.37 46.17
CA ALA A 928 -11.60 4.64 47.38
C ALA A 928 -12.98 4.00 47.24
N GLN A 929 -13.06 2.68 47.41
CA GLN A 929 -14.32 1.97 47.56
C GLN A 929 -14.65 1.73 49.04
N LEU A 930 -15.95 1.68 49.34
CA LEU A 930 -16.49 1.65 50.70
C LEU A 930 -17.47 0.49 50.84
N TYR A 931 -17.14 -0.42 51.75
CA TYR A 931 -17.89 -1.65 51.99
C TYR A 931 -18.46 -1.71 53.40
N THR A 932 -19.62 -2.36 53.56
CA THR A 932 -20.28 -2.61 54.85
C THR A 932 -19.97 -4.00 55.42
N SER A 933 -19.09 -4.77 54.77
CA SER A 933 -18.67 -6.12 55.16
C SER A 933 -17.14 -6.20 55.20
N ALA A 934 -16.61 -7.08 56.06
CA ALA A 934 -15.18 -7.43 56.11
C ALA A 934 -14.74 -8.28 54.91
N THR A 935 -15.67 -9.02 54.31
CA THR A 935 -15.46 -9.88 53.13
C THR A 935 -16.42 -9.42 52.03
N PRO A 936 -16.15 -8.26 51.38
CA PRO A 936 -16.95 -7.80 50.25
C PRO A 936 -16.72 -8.67 49.01
N ASP A 937 -17.65 -8.63 48.05
CA ASP A 937 -17.34 -9.09 46.70
C ASP A 937 -16.33 -8.13 46.07
N LEU A 938 -15.21 -8.70 45.65
CA LEU A 938 -14.09 -8.02 45.00
C LEU A 938 -13.84 -8.56 43.59
N GLU A 939 -14.66 -9.48 43.07
CA GLU A 939 -14.41 -10.11 41.76
C GLU A 939 -14.64 -9.15 40.58
N LEU A 940 -15.48 -8.12 40.78
CA LEU A 940 -15.80 -7.12 39.78
C LEU A 940 -15.85 -5.70 40.35
N TYR A 941 -14.92 -4.86 39.88
CA TYR A 941 -15.00 -3.40 39.98
C TYR A 941 -15.10 -2.80 38.58
N THR A 942 -15.90 -1.75 38.47
CA THR A 942 -16.05 -0.94 37.26
C THR A 942 -15.98 0.55 37.59
N VAL A 943 -15.38 1.32 36.70
CA VAL A 943 -15.46 2.78 36.68
C VAL A 943 -15.47 3.27 35.23
N ASP A 944 -16.41 4.14 34.92
CA ASP A 944 -16.55 4.69 33.57
C ASP A 944 -15.56 5.85 33.38
N LEU A 945 -14.68 5.70 32.39
CA LEU A 945 -13.83 6.75 31.89
C LEU A 945 -14.63 7.53 30.85
N LEU A 946 -14.84 8.81 31.12
CA LEU A 946 -15.51 9.77 30.27
C LEU A 946 -14.47 10.62 29.52
N ALA A 947 -14.84 11.09 28.35
CA ALA A 947 -14.14 12.09 27.56
C ALA A 947 -14.93 13.39 27.53
N TYR A 948 -14.24 14.54 27.61
CA TYR A 948 -14.80 15.87 27.49
C TYR A 948 -14.14 16.65 26.35
N SER A 949 -14.95 17.23 25.45
CA SER A 949 -14.49 17.90 24.23
C SER A 949 -14.23 19.41 24.35
N GLY A 950 -14.73 20.06 25.42
CA GLY A 950 -14.54 21.49 25.67
C GLY A 950 -13.12 21.87 26.10
N GLU A 951 -12.84 23.18 26.10
CA GLU A 951 -11.56 23.76 26.54
C GLU A 951 -11.57 24.17 28.03
N ASP A 952 -12.75 24.23 28.65
CA ASP A 952 -12.94 24.54 30.07
C ASP A 952 -12.89 23.29 30.97
N VAL A 953 -12.98 23.51 32.28
CA VAL A 953 -13.00 22.43 33.29
C VAL A 953 -14.34 22.49 34.02
N PRO A 954 -15.40 21.82 33.51
CA PRO A 954 -16.72 21.83 34.13
C PRO A 954 -16.71 21.12 35.49
N GLY A 955 -17.55 21.56 36.43
CA GLY A 955 -17.61 20.95 37.77
C GLY A 955 -18.38 19.61 37.84
N TRP A 956 -19.19 19.30 36.83
CA TRP A 956 -20.09 18.14 36.82
C TRP A 956 -20.15 17.50 35.43
N ALA A 957 -20.08 16.17 35.38
CA ALA A 957 -20.24 15.40 34.15
C ALA A 957 -21.71 15.13 33.81
N TYR A 958 -22.56 14.97 34.84
CA TYR A 958 -23.99 14.70 34.70
C TYR A 958 -24.86 15.85 35.21
N ASP A 959 -26.00 16.09 34.57
CA ASP A 959 -27.08 16.93 35.07
C ASP A 959 -27.77 16.29 36.31
N PRO A 960 -28.74 16.97 36.96
CA PRO A 960 -29.48 16.38 38.08
C PRO A 960 -30.35 15.16 37.73
N ASN A 961 -30.70 14.97 36.46
CA ASN A 961 -31.50 13.85 35.95
C ASN A 961 -30.63 12.64 35.53
N ARG A 962 -29.29 12.74 35.66
CA ARG A 962 -28.28 11.77 35.21
C ARG A 962 -28.05 11.70 33.70
N ASN A 963 -28.41 12.72 32.94
CA ASN A 963 -27.96 12.88 31.55
C ASN A 963 -26.57 13.52 31.52
N PHE A 964 -25.76 13.26 30.49
CA PHE A 964 -24.49 13.96 30.31
C PHE A 964 -24.70 15.46 30.06
N HIS A 965 -23.81 16.29 30.63
CA HIS A 965 -23.68 17.68 30.20
C HIS A 965 -23.12 17.73 28.77
N SER A 966 -23.48 18.77 28.01
CA SER A 966 -22.99 18.97 26.64
C SER A 966 -21.46 18.94 26.59
N GLY A 967 -20.90 18.17 25.65
CA GLY A 967 -19.46 17.96 25.49
C GLY A 967 -18.90 16.73 26.20
N PHE A 968 -19.66 16.06 27.07
CA PHE A 968 -19.29 14.77 27.67
C PHE A 968 -19.77 13.56 26.85
N GLN A 969 -18.95 12.51 26.81
CA GLN A 969 -19.28 11.19 26.27
C GLN A 969 -18.56 10.09 27.07
N ASP A 970 -19.10 8.86 27.07
CA ASP A 970 -18.38 7.69 27.56
C ASP A 970 -17.20 7.36 26.62
N ALA A 971 -16.02 7.09 27.18
CA ALA A 971 -14.85 6.62 26.43
C ALA A 971 -14.68 5.10 26.54
N CYS A 972 -14.68 4.57 27.77
CA CYS A 972 -14.67 3.13 28.07
C CYS A 972 -14.91 2.87 29.56
N THR A 973 -15.44 1.69 29.91
CA THR A 973 -15.49 1.21 31.29
C THR A 973 -14.19 0.50 31.65
N ILE A 974 -13.52 0.94 32.72
CA ILE A 974 -12.36 0.25 33.28
C ILE A 974 -12.86 -0.85 34.21
N ARG A 975 -12.64 -2.11 33.82
CA ARG A 975 -13.04 -3.32 34.57
C ARG A 975 -11.83 -3.94 35.28
N ALA A 976 -11.92 -4.13 36.59
CA ALA A 976 -10.87 -4.76 37.39
C ALA A 976 -11.41 -5.91 38.24
N ASN A 977 -10.55 -6.91 38.52
CA ASN A 977 -10.78 -7.86 39.60
C ASN A 977 -9.95 -7.39 40.80
N LEU A 978 -10.62 -7.05 41.90
CA LEU A 978 -10.00 -6.52 43.11
C LEU A 978 -9.67 -7.60 44.16
N LYS A 979 -9.89 -8.88 43.88
CA LYS A 979 -9.69 -9.98 44.84
C LYS A 979 -8.23 -10.06 45.33
N GLY A 980 -7.27 -9.67 44.49
CA GLY A 980 -5.86 -9.52 44.86
C GLY A 980 -5.55 -8.36 45.82
N LEU A 981 -6.55 -7.53 46.17
CA LEU A 981 -6.44 -6.42 47.12
C LEU A 981 -7.15 -6.71 48.46
N GLU A 982 -7.63 -7.93 48.72
CA GLU A 982 -8.37 -8.26 49.95
C GLU A 982 -7.56 -7.91 51.23
N GLY A 983 -6.25 -8.11 51.22
CA GLY A 983 -5.34 -7.74 52.32
C GLY A 983 -5.16 -6.23 52.54
N ALA A 984 -5.55 -5.39 51.57
CA ALA A 984 -5.49 -3.93 51.66
C ALA A 984 -6.78 -3.27 52.21
N LEU A 985 -7.76 -4.07 52.66
CA LEU A 985 -9.00 -3.57 53.29
C LEU A 985 -8.73 -2.99 54.70
N VAL A 986 -8.96 -1.68 54.86
CA VAL A 986 -8.82 -0.99 56.15
C VAL A 986 -10.18 -0.78 56.80
N SER A 987 -10.41 -1.36 57.99
CA SER A 987 -11.64 -1.16 58.77
C SER A 987 -11.62 0.13 59.58
N ASP A 988 -12.75 0.84 59.65
CA ASP A 988 -12.92 2.07 60.44
C ASP A 988 -14.39 2.21 60.91
N VAL A 989 -14.70 3.19 61.75
CA VAL A 989 -16.03 3.42 62.36
C VAL A 989 -16.67 4.68 61.78
N GLY A 990 -17.84 4.53 61.15
CA GLY A 990 -18.58 5.62 60.54
C GLY A 990 -19.27 6.53 61.57
N ARG A 991 -19.79 7.68 61.11
CA ARG A 991 -20.46 8.68 61.98
C ARG A 991 -21.65 8.13 62.77
N ASN A 992 -22.23 7.03 62.30
CA ASN A 992 -23.40 6.37 62.90
C ASN A 992 -23.00 5.21 63.85
N GLY A 993 -21.72 5.05 64.17
CA GLY A 993 -21.19 3.94 64.98
C GLY A 993 -21.03 2.61 64.21
N THR A 994 -21.55 2.52 62.97
CA THR A 994 -21.41 1.34 62.11
C THR A 994 -19.96 1.18 61.64
N ARG A 995 -19.41 -0.04 61.75
CA ARG A 995 -18.11 -0.37 61.17
C ARG A 995 -18.23 -0.49 59.64
N TYR A 996 -17.24 0.04 58.94
CA TYR A 996 -17.13 -0.02 57.49
C TYR A 996 -15.69 -0.33 57.09
N TRP A 997 -15.46 -0.73 55.84
CA TRP A 997 -14.15 -1.05 55.29
C TRP A 997 -13.88 -0.15 54.09
N THR A 998 -12.66 0.38 53.99
CA THR A 998 -12.19 1.15 52.83
C THR A 998 -11.14 0.36 52.08
N LEU A 999 -11.30 0.26 50.77
CA LEU A 999 -10.24 -0.16 49.86
C LEU A 999 -9.72 1.06 49.10
N ARG A 1000 -8.41 1.32 49.12
CA ARG A 1000 -7.78 2.43 48.41
C ARG A 1000 -6.84 1.91 47.33
N PHE A 1001 -6.94 2.47 46.13
CA PHE A 1001 -6.08 2.14 45.00
C PHE A 1001 -6.02 3.35 44.07
N ASN A 1002 -4.96 3.42 43.26
CA ASN A 1002 -4.89 4.36 42.15
C ASN A 1002 -5.32 3.64 40.88
N VAL A 1003 -6.16 4.30 40.08
CA VAL A 1003 -6.27 3.95 38.66
C VAL A 1003 -5.13 4.69 37.96
N CYS A 1004 -4.26 3.92 37.33
CA CYS A 1004 -3.10 4.38 36.60
C CYS A 1004 -3.41 4.27 35.10
N ILE A 1005 -3.30 5.37 34.37
CA ILE A 1005 -3.59 5.43 32.92
C ILE A 1005 -2.42 6.09 32.20
N ARG A 1006 -1.96 5.47 31.12
CA ARG A 1006 -0.93 5.99 30.23
C ARG A 1006 -1.60 6.51 28.96
N PHE A 1007 -1.35 7.79 28.64
CA PHE A 1007 -1.99 8.50 27.52
C PHE A 1007 -1.04 8.84 26.37
N GLY A 1008 0.28 8.65 26.52
CA GLY A 1008 1.28 9.02 25.51
C GLY A 1008 1.53 7.97 24.42
N GLY A 1009 0.93 6.78 24.50
CA GLY A 1009 0.95 5.75 23.46
C GLY A 1009 -0.11 5.97 22.38
N THR A 1010 -0.13 5.13 21.34
CA THR A 1010 -1.25 5.10 20.37
C THR A 1010 -2.52 4.45 20.94
N GLU A 1011 -2.39 3.71 22.04
CA GLU A 1011 -3.47 3.08 22.79
C GLU A 1011 -3.48 3.56 24.24
N LEU A 1012 -4.65 3.52 24.89
CA LEU A 1012 -4.72 3.68 26.34
C LEU A 1012 -4.29 2.38 27.03
N GLU A 1013 -3.22 2.44 27.81
CA GLU A 1013 -2.90 1.39 28.78
C GLU A 1013 -3.37 1.82 30.17
N SER A 1014 -3.83 0.86 30.97
CA SER A 1014 -4.17 1.11 32.36
C SER A 1014 -3.92 -0.10 33.26
N TYR A 1015 -3.74 0.18 34.55
CA TYR A 1015 -3.55 -0.79 35.61
C TYR A 1015 -3.97 -0.19 36.96
N LEU A 1016 -4.11 -1.02 37.99
CA LEU A 1016 -4.27 -0.53 39.37
C LEU A 1016 -2.93 -0.50 40.10
N GLU A 1017 -2.69 0.52 40.91
CA GLU A 1017 -1.54 0.61 41.83
C GLU A 1017 -2.07 0.80 43.26
N TRP A 1018 -1.81 -0.14 44.17
CA TRP A 1018 -2.18 -0.05 45.60
C TRP A 1018 -0.98 -0.30 46.49
N GLU A 1019 -1.17 -0.07 47.80
CA GLU A 1019 -0.16 -0.31 48.82
C GLU A 1019 -0.73 -1.25 49.88
N GLU A 1020 0.02 -2.29 50.21
CA GLU A 1020 -0.32 -3.28 51.22
C GLU A 1020 0.89 -3.47 52.15
N ASN A 1021 0.71 -3.25 53.46
CA ASN A 1021 1.78 -3.35 54.46
C ASN A 1021 3.07 -2.55 54.14
N GLY A 1022 2.95 -1.43 53.41
CA GLY A 1022 4.08 -0.58 52.98
C GLY A 1022 4.75 -1.02 51.66
N VAL A 1023 4.24 -2.06 51.00
CA VAL A 1023 4.72 -2.54 49.69
C VAL A 1023 3.75 -2.09 48.61
N LYS A 1024 4.28 -1.57 47.50
CA LYS A 1024 3.48 -1.23 46.32
C LYS A 1024 3.23 -2.46 45.45
N HIS A 1025 1.98 -2.65 45.06
CA HIS A 1025 1.52 -3.72 44.20
C HIS A 1025 0.80 -3.15 42.98
N THR A 1026 0.83 -3.89 41.87
CA THR A 1026 0.12 -3.54 40.63
C THR A 1026 -0.73 -4.70 40.13
N GLY A 1027 -1.90 -4.39 39.56
CA GLY A 1027 -2.85 -5.39 39.08
C GLY A 1027 -3.44 -5.01 37.72
N PRO A 1028 -3.74 -6.00 36.85
CA PRO A 1028 -4.25 -5.75 35.52
C PRO A 1028 -5.69 -5.23 35.56
N VAL A 1029 -6.05 -4.41 34.57
CA VAL A 1029 -7.43 -4.07 34.27
C VAL A 1029 -7.75 -4.35 32.80
N SER A 1030 -9.04 -4.44 32.50
CA SER A 1030 -9.56 -4.49 31.14
C SER A 1030 -10.31 -3.22 30.83
N LEU A 1031 -9.87 -2.53 29.79
CA LEU A 1031 -10.68 -1.51 29.14
C LEU A 1031 -11.77 -2.24 28.34
N VAL A 1032 -13.02 -1.99 28.71
CA VAL A 1032 -14.21 -2.46 28.03
C VAL A 1032 -14.83 -1.25 27.33
N PRO A 1033 -14.71 -1.13 26.01
CA PRO A 1033 -15.47 -0.12 25.27
C PRO A 1033 -16.97 -0.48 25.34
N GLN A 1034 -17.84 0.52 25.23
CA GLN A 1034 -19.26 0.22 24.98
C GLN A 1034 -19.40 -0.43 23.60
N ASP A 1035 -20.26 -1.45 23.51
CA ASP A 1035 -20.55 -2.15 22.26
C ASP A 1035 -21.14 -1.19 21.22
N VAL A 1036 -20.69 -1.33 19.97
CA VAL A 1036 -21.27 -0.64 18.82
C VAL A 1036 -22.45 -1.47 18.31
N ASP A 1037 -23.55 -1.44 19.07
CA ASP A 1037 -24.84 -1.95 18.60
C ASP A 1037 -25.45 -0.94 17.60
N LEU A 1038 -25.11 -1.13 16.32
CA LEU A 1038 -25.70 -0.52 15.12
C LEU A 1038 -26.10 -1.61 14.12
#